data_AF-A0A838R1S8-F1
#
_entry.id   AF-A0A838R1S8-F1
#
_cell.length_a   1.000
_cell.length_b   1.000
_cell.length_c   1.000
_cell.angle_alpha   90.00
_cell.angle_beta   90.00
_cell.angle_gamma   90.00
#
_symmetry.space_group_name_H-M   'P 1'
#
loop_
_entity.id
_entity.type
_entity.pdbx_description
1 polymer ?
#
loop_
_entity_poly.entity_id
_entity_poly.type
_entity_poly.pdbx_seq_one_letter_code
_entity_poly.pdbx_strand_id
1 'polypeptide(L)'
;MNDANMSHACSIAVPDRRPARRRLRGALALSAITLVALSLASRVNAIQFYPDYDEIARPAFDPDGTELRRIATAAAIIWEDYILDDRSFFYDLSWDNIDRFAEFHFYPGFSKKIIVDTHDDAGQPLNWYFDPTPLVNEEYDMYQTLYGASQSEPGFAGTPPDLLETGWEGGARGPNGVASGKLDLLTTVLHEMGHYLGINLDLADSAFNINPATLGGANVSVFATDEPFYEAEHLEVSTALMAADQGRGVRRLPSATDILATWDESQFSQFDVPRVDFIGAQSTEWEGTLNWIGGRVPDWDNQVFVRHGGQVRLTSGFSEAASLTVEAYSSAAVADNNFLRVYGPVVVGGEPAQEGEPTPLPGQVHIGGLSAGFPELEANSVQINLGYVNLQSPSSVLTVNGTLRIEPVGRLLGAGNVFARGQLENEGEISGGTFLGGGELILRTAFGGRLDLDGVSEQGRISTAYGNLRVDGTQHEPFSGVASITPGRKITFMQSFAIDGSLVFTGDPLNSASVSGTELWLRGRIDVTGNAVIEAPLMVFNNPAQETTVHAGGKLNLLPGRMGIGSSPDVYRGRIMLEQNAYLLLNVGLASSWELAGSLNMTNATVTGDSIINTGHLRGSGTLYVGKLENSGTVDVGDSIGVLNIGEGGRYVQTASGTLGIEASGFRPGTRYDQLKVTLGATLDGKLSVDFINGYLPAAGVRFDVLLASSISGQFAELELRAPEGRFVEGQLLYGADRVTLEILASGFTADFDMDGDVDGADLLRWKEGFGRAHRREQGDADGDLDVDGADFLAWQQQLGSVSPVPTAAAVPEPGAYLLFILASAGFRRTAGRKC
;
A
#
# COMPACT_ATOMS: atom_id res chain seq x y z
N MET A 1 -37.09 60.99 0.11
CA MET A 1 -38.01 61.86 0.88
C MET A 1 -37.60 61.77 2.32
N ASN A 2 -37.44 62.91 2.99
CA ASN A 2 -37.25 63.09 4.43
C ASN A 2 -35.93 62.48 4.96
N ASP A 3 -34.91 63.26 5.33
CA ASP A 3 -34.81 64.25 6.44
C ASP A 3 -34.75 63.57 7.83
N ALA A 4 -33.90 64.01 8.78
CA ALA A 4 -33.36 65.37 8.93
C ALA A 4 -31.93 65.47 9.52
N ASN A 5 -31.25 66.58 9.16
CA ASN A 5 -30.41 67.50 9.97
C ASN A 5 -29.47 66.95 11.08
N MET A 6 -28.15 67.19 11.02
CA MET A 6 -27.40 68.44 11.37
C MET A 6 -27.43 68.77 12.89
N SER A 7 -26.35 69.23 13.55
CA SER A 7 -25.28 70.15 13.06
C SER A 7 -23.92 70.10 13.81
N HIS A 8 -22.83 70.21 13.03
CA HIS A 8 -21.64 71.11 13.15
C HIS A 8 -20.85 71.36 14.46
N ALA A 9 -19.56 70.95 14.45
CA ALA A 9 -18.33 71.77 14.61
C ALA A 9 -17.09 70.85 14.41
N CYS A 10 -16.22 70.92 13.39
CA CYS A 10 -15.45 71.99 12.74
C CYS A 10 -14.11 72.35 13.45
N SER A 11 -13.02 71.67 13.09
CA SER A 11 -11.68 72.29 12.94
C SER A 11 -10.75 71.47 12.03
N ILE A 12 -10.09 72.19 11.12
CA ILE A 12 -9.29 71.76 9.96
C ILE A 12 -7.92 71.18 10.32
N ALA A 13 -7.49 70.09 9.64
CA ALA A 13 -6.11 69.91 9.14
C ALA A 13 -6.03 68.82 8.03
N VAL A 14 -5.27 69.09 6.96
CA VAL A 14 -4.98 68.25 5.75
C VAL A 14 -3.68 68.80 5.12
N PRO A 15 -2.95 68.13 4.20
CA PRO A 15 -3.15 66.83 3.52
C PRO A 15 -1.96 65.84 3.82
N ASP A 16 -1.36 64.97 2.99
CA ASP A 16 -1.42 64.69 1.53
C ASP A 16 -0.80 63.31 1.13
N ARG A 17 -1.01 62.88 -0.12
CA ARG A 17 -0.28 61.90 -1.00
C ARG A 17 -0.13 60.41 -0.62
N ARG A 18 -0.80 59.58 -1.42
CA ARG A 18 -0.33 58.26 -1.91
C ARG A 18 0.54 58.47 -3.19
N PRO A 19 1.01 57.45 -3.94
CA PRO A 19 1.31 56.04 -3.62
C PRO A 19 2.73 55.60 -4.10
N ALA A 20 3.18 54.39 -3.77
CA ALA A 20 4.23 53.70 -4.54
C ALA A 20 4.08 52.17 -4.51
N ARG A 21 4.15 51.51 -5.69
CA ARG A 21 4.38 50.07 -5.82
C ARG A 21 5.86 49.81 -6.06
N ARG A 22 6.48 48.84 -5.38
CA ARG A 22 7.63 48.11 -5.91
C ARG A 22 7.61 46.65 -5.44
N ARG A 23 8.06 45.76 -6.31
CA ARG A 23 8.25 44.33 -6.00
C ARG A 23 9.55 44.18 -5.20
N LEU A 24 9.56 43.33 -4.18
CA LEU A 24 10.79 42.61 -3.82
C LEU A 24 10.69 41.16 -4.30
N ARG A 25 11.74 40.72 -4.98
CA ARG A 25 12.18 39.32 -5.04
C ARG A 25 13.28 39.18 -3.99
N GLY A 26 13.48 37.99 -3.45
CA GLY A 26 14.60 37.70 -2.54
C GLY A 26 14.15 37.56 -1.08
N ALA A 27 13.71 36.35 -0.74
CA ALA A 27 13.63 35.85 0.63
C ALA A 27 14.30 34.46 0.64
N LEU A 28 15.62 34.48 0.45
CA LEU A 28 16.55 33.35 0.57
C LEU A 28 17.66 33.82 1.51
N ALA A 29 18.21 32.90 2.31
CA ALA A 29 19.14 33.17 3.42
C ALA A 29 18.53 33.99 4.58
N LEU A 30 17.55 33.41 5.29
CA LEU A 30 17.16 33.85 6.65
C LEU A 30 16.69 32.71 7.57
N SER A 31 17.13 31.47 7.30
CA SER A 31 16.80 30.27 8.10
C SER A 31 17.98 29.71 8.90
N ALA A 32 19.23 30.06 8.55
CA ALA A 32 20.42 29.55 9.22
C ALA A 32 20.83 30.34 10.48
N ILE A 33 20.38 31.60 10.62
CA ILE A 33 20.79 32.51 11.71
C ILE A 33 19.85 32.40 12.93
N THR A 34 18.61 31.96 12.72
CA THR A 34 17.58 31.88 13.77
C THR A 34 17.72 30.65 14.66
N LEU A 35 18.41 29.59 14.20
CA LEU A 35 18.62 28.36 14.98
C LEU A 35 19.73 28.52 16.04
N VAL A 36 20.86 29.12 15.64
CA VAL A 36 22.01 29.40 16.52
C VAL A 36 21.68 30.43 17.62
N ALA A 37 20.61 31.20 17.44
CA ALA A 37 20.15 32.19 18.41
C ALA A 37 19.36 31.62 19.60
N LEU A 38 19.01 30.32 19.59
CA LEU A 38 18.32 29.65 20.70
C LEU A 38 19.26 28.81 21.58
N SER A 39 20.38 28.32 21.06
CA SER A 39 21.34 27.45 21.76
C SER A 39 22.34 28.21 22.67
N LEU A 40 21.97 29.41 23.14
CA LEU A 40 22.80 30.27 24.00
C LEU A 40 22.03 30.87 25.18
N ALA A 41 20.79 30.41 25.42
CA ALA A 41 20.21 30.46 26.75
C ALA A 41 20.74 29.24 27.51
N SER A 42 21.81 29.42 28.29
CA SER A 42 22.29 28.41 29.24
C SER A 42 21.12 27.88 30.08
N ARG A 43 20.97 26.55 30.19
CA ARG A 43 20.02 25.95 31.16
C ARG A 43 20.34 26.61 32.52
N VAL A 44 19.34 27.26 33.14
CA VAL A 44 19.59 28.26 34.20
C VAL A 44 20.18 27.63 35.48
N ASN A 45 19.98 26.33 35.63
CA ASN A 45 20.79 25.47 36.48
C ASN A 45 21.51 24.49 35.53
N ALA A 46 22.84 24.49 35.55
CA ALA A 46 23.72 23.55 34.86
C ALA A 46 25.12 23.69 35.46
N ILE A 47 25.91 22.62 35.38
CA ILE A 47 27.33 22.73 35.73
C ILE A 47 28.07 23.59 34.69
N GLN A 48 29.26 24.08 35.04
CA GLN A 48 30.10 24.88 34.13
C GLN A 48 31.59 24.57 34.31
N PHE A 49 32.26 24.14 33.25
CA PHE A 49 33.69 23.81 33.27
C PHE A 49 34.58 24.98 32.84
N TYR A 50 35.60 25.25 33.64
CA TYR A 50 36.58 26.32 33.45
C TYR A 50 38.00 25.75 33.46
N PRO A 51 38.47 25.20 32.32
CA PRO A 51 39.88 24.81 32.16
C PRO A 51 40.79 26.05 32.12
N ASP A 52 41.85 26.06 32.94
CA ASP A 52 43.05 26.86 32.68
C ASP A 52 44.11 25.97 32.03
N TYR A 53 44.75 26.40 30.94
CA TYR A 53 45.66 25.52 30.19
C TYR A 53 47.10 25.66 30.70
N ASP A 54 47.58 24.64 31.41
CA ASP A 54 48.94 24.59 31.96
C ASP A 54 49.88 23.87 30.98
N GLU A 55 50.85 24.59 30.44
CA GLU A 55 51.67 24.15 29.31
C GLU A 55 52.90 23.33 29.77
N ILE A 56 52.62 22.22 30.47
CA ILE A 56 53.62 21.33 31.09
C ILE A 56 54.47 20.64 30.01
N ALA A 57 53.85 19.86 29.11
CA ALA A 57 54.48 19.32 27.91
C ALA A 57 53.97 19.97 26.61
N ARG A 58 54.76 19.79 25.53
CA ARG A 58 54.46 20.27 24.17
C ARG A 58 54.61 19.12 23.17
N PRO A 59 53.64 18.20 23.09
CA PRO A 59 53.73 17.08 22.15
C PRO A 59 53.77 17.57 20.70
N ALA A 60 54.50 16.87 19.83
CA ALA A 60 54.66 17.26 18.43
C ALA A 60 53.35 17.22 17.62
N PHE A 61 52.29 16.58 18.15
CA PHE A 61 50.97 16.48 17.54
C PHE A 61 50.01 17.62 17.94
N ASP A 62 50.20 18.25 19.11
CA ASP A 62 49.38 19.38 19.60
C ASP A 62 50.27 20.39 20.37
N PRO A 63 51.21 21.10 19.69
CA PRO A 63 52.35 21.76 20.35
C PRO A 63 52.00 23.00 21.18
N ASP A 64 50.75 23.47 21.12
CA ASP A 64 50.20 24.58 21.88
C ASP A 64 48.89 24.24 22.61
N GLY A 65 48.47 22.97 22.63
CA GLY A 65 47.27 22.48 23.34
C GLY A 65 45.92 22.83 22.69
N THR A 66 45.90 23.23 21.42
CA THR A 66 44.68 23.69 20.74
C THR A 66 43.68 22.56 20.53
N GLU A 67 44.14 21.36 20.17
CA GLU A 67 43.24 20.22 19.99
C GLU A 67 42.74 19.69 21.34
N LEU A 68 43.60 19.61 22.37
CA LEU A 68 43.19 19.23 23.72
C LEU A 68 42.12 20.18 24.29
N ARG A 69 42.32 21.50 24.20
CA ARG A 69 41.31 22.50 24.61
C ARG A 69 40.00 22.38 23.84
N ARG A 70 40.07 22.12 22.53
CA ARG A 70 38.88 21.96 21.67
C ARG A 70 38.07 20.73 22.06
N ILE A 71 38.72 19.60 22.30
CA ILE A 71 38.06 18.37 22.76
C ILE A 71 37.54 18.51 24.20
N ALA A 72 38.31 19.11 25.11
CA ALA A 72 37.83 19.38 26.47
C ALA A 72 36.62 20.33 26.50
N THR A 73 36.54 21.29 25.59
CA THR A 73 35.33 22.14 25.44
C THR A 73 34.12 21.32 24.99
N ALA A 74 34.30 20.32 24.12
CA ALA A 74 33.21 19.43 23.71
C ALA A 74 32.80 18.44 24.82
N ALA A 75 33.78 17.90 25.57
CA ALA A 75 33.54 17.06 26.73
C ALA A 75 32.75 17.81 27.83
N ALA A 76 33.11 19.08 28.08
CA ALA A 76 32.36 19.97 28.95
C ALA A 76 30.90 20.11 28.48
N ILE A 77 30.67 20.52 27.22
CA ILE A 77 29.32 20.69 26.66
C ILE A 77 28.42 19.46 26.84
N ILE A 78 28.97 18.25 26.75
CA ILE A 78 28.22 17.00 26.96
C ILE A 78 27.82 16.83 28.43
N TRP A 79 28.76 17.00 29.37
CA TRP A 79 28.45 16.90 30.80
C TRP A 79 27.57 18.07 31.32
N GLU A 80 27.71 19.27 30.74
CA GLU A 80 26.89 20.46 31.04
C GLU A 80 25.42 20.30 30.59
N ASP A 81 25.14 19.43 29.62
CA ASP A 81 23.78 19.08 29.19
C ASP A 81 23.17 17.96 30.06
N TYR A 82 23.99 17.07 30.62
CA TYR A 82 23.53 15.92 31.44
C TYR A 82 23.44 16.22 32.94
N ILE A 83 24.22 17.16 33.48
CA ILE A 83 24.18 17.53 34.91
C ILE A 83 23.67 18.98 35.06
N LEU A 84 22.43 19.09 35.55
CA LEU A 84 21.62 20.31 35.57
C LEU A 84 21.64 21.03 36.95
N ASP A 85 22.61 20.72 37.81
CA ASP A 85 22.85 21.44 39.07
C ASP A 85 23.79 22.63 38.85
N ASP A 86 23.45 23.81 39.39
CA ASP A 86 24.31 25.02 39.32
C ASP A 86 25.60 24.86 40.16
N ARG A 87 26.71 24.50 39.51
CA ARG A 87 28.06 24.40 40.11
C ARG A 87 29.17 24.68 39.10
N SER A 88 30.17 25.46 39.48
CA SER A 88 31.35 25.76 38.65
C SER A 88 32.56 24.87 38.98
N PHE A 89 33.19 24.31 37.93
CA PHE A 89 34.29 23.35 38.00
C PHE A 89 35.56 23.96 37.41
N PHE A 90 36.50 24.36 38.27
CA PHE A 90 37.80 24.93 37.89
C PHE A 90 38.89 23.86 38.02
N TYR A 91 39.67 23.66 36.95
CA TYR A 91 40.75 22.69 36.88
C TYR A 91 41.82 23.18 35.89
N ASP A 92 43.06 22.74 36.09
CA ASP A 92 44.10 22.95 35.09
C ASP A 92 44.07 21.78 34.08
N LEU A 93 44.26 22.07 32.79
CA LEU A 93 44.25 21.11 31.70
C LEU A 93 45.63 21.09 31.04
N SER A 94 46.26 19.91 30.95
CA SER A 94 47.64 19.80 30.44
C SER A 94 47.94 18.51 29.70
N TRP A 95 48.91 18.57 28.78
CA TRP A 95 49.65 17.41 28.28
C TRP A 95 50.86 17.15 29.21
N ASP A 96 51.15 15.90 29.55
CA ASP A 96 52.42 15.49 30.19
C ASP A 96 52.84 14.06 29.76
N ASN A 97 53.91 13.49 30.34
CA ASN A 97 54.26 12.07 30.23
C ASN A 97 54.11 11.40 31.61
N ILE A 98 53.00 10.72 31.84
CA ILE A 98 52.61 10.19 33.16
C ILE A 98 52.61 8.66 33.23
N ASP A 99 52.90 7.96 32.13
CA ASP A 99 52.85 6.51 31.98
C ASP A 99 51.47 5.93 32.41
N ARG A 100 50.40 6.72 32.17
CA ARG A 100 48.98 6.49 32.52
C ARG A 100 48.11 7.28 31.53
N PHE A 101 47.23 6.63 30.73
CA PHE A 101 46.54 7.25 29.57
C PHE A 101 46.02 8.69 29.76
N ALA A 102 45.38 8.92 30.90
CA ALA A 102 45.15 10.23 31.50
C ALA A 102 45.08 10.06 33.03
N GLU A 103 45.04 11.17 33.78
CA GLU A 103 44.89 11.15 35.24
C GLU A 103 44.26 12.46 35.77
N PHE A 104 43.26 12.31 36.65
CA PHE A 104 42.64 13.41 37.40
C PHE A 104 43.20 13.53 38.82
N HIS A 105 43.77 14.68 39.18
CA HIS A 105 44.35 14.90 40.51
C HIS A 105 43.38 15.56 41.48
N PHE A 106 42.93 14.82 42.50
CA PHE A 106 42.11 15.34 43.60
C PHE A 106 42.75 15.08 44.98
N TYR A 107 43.58 16.02 45.45
CA TYR A 107 44.13 16.01 46.81
C TYR A 107 43.83 17.30 47.57
N PRO A 108 43.33 17.24 48.84
CA PRO A 108 43.08 18.42 49.65
C PRO A 108 44.32 19.30 49.87
N GLY A 109 44.42 20.40 49.12
CA GLY A 109 45.54 21.35 49.16
C GLY A 109 46.30 21.51 47.84
N PHE A 110 45.98 20.73 46.81
CA PHE A 110 46.54 20.84 45.46
C PHE A 110 45.57 21.54 44.49
N SER A 111 46.11 22.02 43.37
CA SER A 111 45.34 22.36 42.16
C SER A 111 44.69 21.10 41.60
N LYS A 112 43.41 21.15 41.25
CA LYS A 112 42.76 20.06 40.51
C LYS A 112 43.25 20.09 39.08
N LYS A 113 43.71 18.96 38.54
CA LYS A 113 44.22 18.88 37.17
C LYS A 113 43.59 17.71 36.41
N ILE A 114 43.35 17.89 35.12
CA ILE A 114 43.21 16.82 34.14
C ILE A 114 44.50 16.80 33.33
N ILE A 115 45.27 15.71 33.44
CA ILE A 115 46.52 15.50 32.72
C ILE A 115 46.28 14.38 31.71
N VAL A 116 46.57 14.62 30.43
CA VAL A 116 46.45 13.59 29.37
C VAL A 116 47.85 13.18 28.91
N ASP A 117 48.07 11.88 28.72
CA ASP A 117 49.39 11.37 28.37
C ASP A 117 49.77 11.65 26.91
N THR A 118 51.07 11.84 26.71
CA THR A 118 51.71 12.03 25.43
C THR A 118 52.33 10.75 24.88
N HIS A 119 52.61 9.73 25.71
CA HIS A 119 53.28 8.49 25.30
C HIS A 119 52.64 7.22 25.89
N ASP A 120 53.05 6.05 25.38
CA ASP A 120 52.75 4.73 25.95
C ASP A 120 53.88 4.21 26.87
N ASP A 121 53.66 3.07 27.54
CA ASP A 121 54.63 2.35 28.40
C ASP A 121 55.99 2.07 27.72
N ALA A 122 56.06 2.16 26.38
CA ALA A 122 57.27 1.97 25.58
C ALA A 122 57.91 3.31 25.16
N GLY A 123 57.44 4.44 25.71
CA GLY A 123 57.89 5.79 25.41
C GLY A 123 57.61 6.23 23.98
N GLN A 124 56.61 5.65 23.31
CA GLN A 124 56.21 6.03 21.95
C GLN A 124 55.00 6.97 21.99
N PRO A 125 54.94 8.04 21.15
CA PRO A 125 53.83 8.99 21.20
C PRO A 125 52.47 8.34 20.94
N LEU A 126 51.47 8.65 21.76
CA LEU A 126 50.13 8.08 21.64
C LEU A 126 49.43 8.49 20.35
N ASN A 127 48.83 7.49 19.69
CA ASN A 127 48.05 7.66 18.46
C ASN A 127 46.61 8.10 18.80
N TRP A 128 46.48 9.36 19.24
CA TRP A 128 45.20 10.00 19.56
C TRP A 128 44.33 10.26 18.32
N TYR A 129 43.01 10.17 18.48
CA TYR A 129 42.02 10.68 17.55
C TYR A 129 41.51 12.04 18.01
N PHE A 130 41.82 13.06 17.23
CA PHE A 130 41.30 14.41 17.38
C PHE A 130 40.07 14.56 16.47
N ASP A 131 38.91 14.13 16.97
CA ASP A 131 37.63 14.24 16.25
C ASP A 131 37.34 15.71 15.88
N PRO A 132 37.20 16.07 14.59
CA PRO A 132 36.93 17.45 14.16
C PRO A 132 35.50 17.93 14.47
N THR A 133 34.60 16.99 14.78
CA THR A 133 33.14 17.07 14.88
C THR A 133 32.59 16.35 16.14
N PRO A 134 33.15 16.59 17.35
CA PRO A 134 32.99 15.72 18.54
C PRO A 134 31.57 15.61 19.12
N LEU A 135 30.62 16.40 18.62
CA LEU A 135 29.23 16.40 19.09
C LEU A 135 28.26 15.61 18.17
N VAL A 136 28.74 15.00 17.07
CA VAL A 136 27.87 14.30 16.10
C VAL A 136 28.25 12.84 15.76
N ASN A 137 29.37 12.33 16.27
CA ASN A 137 29.75 10.90 16.21
C ASN A 137 29.72 10.28 14.79
N GLU A 138 30.06 11.04 13.74
CA GLU A 138 29.87 10.58 12.36
C GLU A 138 30.84 9.46 11.94
N GLU A 139 31.87 9.21 12.73
CA GLU A 139 32.94 8.23 12.50
C GLU A 139 32.73 6.91 13.23
N TYR A 140 31.67 6.79 14.05
CA TYR A 140 31.41 5.65 14.91
C TYR A 140 30.00 5.09 14.68
N ASP A 141 29.87 3.77 14.73
CA ASP A 141 28.58 3.08 14.81
C ASP A 141 28.20 2.91 16.28
N MET A 142 27.59 3.95 16.85
CA MET A 142 27.14 4.00 18.25
C MET A 142 25.96 3.06 18.51
N TYR A 143 26.00 2.34 19.62
CA TYR A 143 24.95 1.46 20.12
C TYR A 143 24.81 1.57 21.65
N GLN A 144 23.68 1.07 22.15
CA GLN A 144 23.30 1.11 23.55
C GLN A 144 23.42 -0.28 24.16
N THR A 145 24.11 -0.40 25.30
CA THR A 145 24.20 -1.66 26.07
C THR A 145 23.24 -1.59 27.25
N LEU A 146 22.42 -2.64 27.42
CA LEU A 146 21.44 -2.76 28.50
C LEU A 146 21.80 -3.90 29.46
N TYR A 147 21.58 -3.69 30.75
CA TYR A 147 21.83 -4.67 31.81
C TYR A 147 21.15 -6.04 31.54
N GLY A 148 19.88 -6.04 31.12
CA GLY A 148 19.13 -7.26 30.82
C GLY A 148 19.58 -7.99 29.55
N ALA A 149 20.30 -7.30 28.64
CA ALA A 149 20.88 -7.90 27.44
C ALA A 149 22.26 -8.53 27.72
N SER A 150 23.07 -7.91 28.58
CA SER A 150 24.28 -8.52 29.16
C SER A 150 24.06 -8.89 30.63
N GLN A 151 23.34 -9.99 30.88
CA GLN A 151 23.21 -10.61 32.21
C GLN A 151 24.55 -11.17 32.76
N SER A 152 25.66 -10.80 32.12
CA SER A 152 27.04 -11.12 32.44
C SER A 152 27.85 -9.91 32.91
N GLU A 153 27.33 -8.68 32.88
CA GLU A 153 28.04 -7.54 33.48
C GLU A 153 28.20 -7.75 34.99
N PRO A 154 29.43 -7.73 35.53
CA PRO A 154 29.64 -7.51 36.97
C PRO A 154 29.32 -6.04 37.32
N GLY A 155 29.59 -5.63 38.56
CA GLY A 155 29.48 -4.23 38.92
C GLY A 155 28.16 -3.72 39.46
N PHE A 156 27.19 -4.58 39.80
CA PHE A 156 25.94 -4.12 40.43
C PHE A 156 25.59 -4.84 41.75
N ALA A 157 25.28 -4.05 42.76
CA ALA A 157 24.60 -4.47 43.98
C ALA A 157 23.07 -4.29 43.84
N GLY A 158 22.29 -5.25 44.35
CA GLY A 158 20.83 -5.20 44.33
C GLY A 158 20.22 -5.92 43.11
N THR A 159 19.34 -5.24 42.39
CA THR A 159 18.74 -5.75 41.14
C THR A 159 18.39 -4.56 40.24
N PRO A 160 19.26 -4.21 39.28
CA PRO A 160 18.95 -3.17 38.30
C PRO A 160 17.73 -3.55 37.44
N PRO A 161 16.99 -2.56 36.89
CA PRO A 161 16.05 -2.82 35.82
C PRO A 161 16.76 -3.40 34.59
N ASP A 162 16.15 -4.38 33.92
CA ASP A 162 16.68 -4.98 32.67
C ASP A 162 16.96 -3.96 31.56
N LEU A 163 16.27 -2.80 31.60
CA LEU A 163 16.42 -1.70 30.65
C LEU A 163 17.32 -0.55 31.17
N LEU A 164 18.09 -0.75 32.24
CA LEU A 164 19.14 0.19 32.62
C LEU A 164 20.25 0.14 31.56
N GLU A 165 20.55 1.30 30.98
CA GLU A 165 21.70 1.48 30.10
C GLU A 165 23.01 1.45 30.90
N THR A 166 23.83 0.44 30.62
CA THR A 166 25.16 0.22 31.21
C THR A 166 26.28 0.85 30.39
N GLY A 167 26.02 1.16 29.11
CA GLY A 167 27.00 1.71 28.20
C GLY A 167 26.37 2.38 26.98
N TRP A 168 27.02 3.47 26.52
CA TRP A 168 26.72 4.14 25.26
C TRP A 168 28.03 4.33 24.49
N GLU A 169 28.32 3.34 23.65
CA GLU A 169 29.63 3.16 23.00
C GLU A 169 29.48 2.82 21.52
N GLY A 170 30.55 2.94 20.74
CA GLY A 170 30.52 2.66 19.31
C GLY A 170 31.88 2.33 18.72
N GLY A 171 31.89 1.41 17.76
CA GLY A 171 33.08 1.03 17.00
C GLY A 171 33.33 1.98 15.83
N ALA A 172 34.60 2.29 15.54
CA ALA A 172 34.98 3.13 14.42
C ALA A 172 34.57 2.50 13.07
N ARG A 173 33.99 3.34 12.18
CA ARG A 173 33.37 2.94 10.91
C ARG A 173 34.35 2.28 9.93
N GLY A 174 34.41 0.96 10.00
CA GLY A 174 35.19 0.09 9.14
C GLY A 174 36.69 0.03 9.45
N PRO A 175 37.41 -0.97 8.93
CA PRO A 175 38.81 -1.26 9.28
C PRO A 175 39.84 -0.24 8.77
N ASN A 176 39.39 0.80 8.07
CA ASN A 176 40.21 1.95 7.64
C ASN A 176 39.53 3.30 7.97
N GLY A 177 38.56 3.31 8.91
CA GLY A 177 37.92 4.54 9.37
C GLY A 177 38.91 5.48 10.05
N VAL A 178 38.63 6.78 10.06
CA VAL A 178 39.59 7.82 10.52
C VAL A 178 39.98 7.71 11.99
N ALA A 179 39.12 7.09 12.81
CA ALA A 179 39.35 6.75 14.22
C ALA A 179 39.93 5.33 14.46
N SER A 180 40.01 4.48 13.42
CA SER A 180 40.34 3.06 13.58
C SER A 180 41.76 2.86 14.15
N GLY A 181 41.88 2.07 15.22
CA GLY A 181 43.15 1.79 15.92
C GLY A 181 43.70 2.94 16.79
N LYS A 182 42.98 4.06 16.92
CA LYS A 182 43.37 5.22 17.76
C LYS A 182 42.69 5.18 19.12
N LEU A 183 43.19 5.98 20.07
CA LEU A 183 42.47 6.30 21.30
C LEU A 183 41.57 7.51 21.04
N ASP A 184 40.31 7.50 21.44
CA ASP A 184 39.42 8.66 21.26
C ASP A 184 39.60 9.67 22.40
N LEU A 185 40.19 10.84 22.08
CA LEU A 185 40.51 11.83 23.10
C LEU A 185 39.24 12.41 23.77
N LEU A 186 38.10 12.38 23.06
CA LEU A 186 36.83 12.82 23.64
C LEU A 186 36.38 11.89 24.77
N THR A 187 36.37 10.58 24.54
CA THR A 187 36.09 9.57 25.58
C THR A 187 37.04 9.71 26.78
N THR A 188 38.34 9.89 26.54
CA THR A 188 39.29 10.03 27.66
C THR A 188 39.05 11.30 28.48
N VAL A 189 38.88 12.48 27.85
CA VAL A 189 38.63 13.71 28.62
C VAL A 189 37.25 13.71 29.30
N LEU A 190 36.24 13.05 28.71
CA LEU A 190 34.95 12.83 29.36
C LEU A 190 35.06 11.97 30.63
N HIS A 191 35.93 10.96 30.63
CA HIS A 191 36.20 10.09 31.78
C HIS A 191 36.85 10.86 32.93
N GLU A 192 37.93 11.62 32.66
CA GLU A 192 38.58 12.46 33.68
C GLU A 192 37.64 13.52 34.27
N MET A 193 36.72 14.05 33.45
CA MET A 193 35.64 14.92 33.95
C MET A 193 34.65 14.19 34.85
N GLY A 194 34.33 12.92 34.56
CA GLY A 194 33.46 12.08 35.39
C GLY A 194 33.98 11.88 36.82
N HIS A 195 35.30 11.69 36.99
CA HIS A 195 35.91 11.69 38.32
C HIS A 195 35.70 13.02 39.05
N TYR A 196 35.90 14.15 38.37
CA TYR A 196 35.66 15.46 38.97
C TYR A 196 34.15 15.70 39.28
N LEU A 197 33.23 14.92 38.70
CA LEU A 197 31.81 14.98 39.00
C LEU A 197 31.35 14.13 40.19
N GLY A 198 32.25 13.42 40.88
CA GLY A 198 31.89 12.59 42.04
C GLY A 198 31.66 11.13 41.67
N ILE A 199 32.67 10.55 41.02
CA ILE A 199 32.82 9.12 40.78
C ILE A 199 34.25 8.75 41.19
N ASN A 200 34.38 8.09 42.34
CA ASN A 200 35.66 7.75 43.01
C ASN A 200 36.42 8.95 43.63
N LEU A 201 35.72 9.88 44.31
CA LEU A 201 36.32 10.91 45.17
C LEU A 201 36.48 10.48 46.64
N ASP A 202 35.58 9.64 47.17
CA ASP A 202 35.78 8.95 48.45
C ASP A 202 36.24 7.52 48.17
N LEU A 203 37.56 7.41 47.97
CA LEU A 203 38.31 6.19 47.71
C LEU A 203 38.15 5.09 48.79
N ALA A 204 37.43 5.35 49.89
CA ALA A 204 37.06 4.35 50.89
C ALA A 204 35.65 3.73 50.68
N ASP A 205 34.84 4.24 49.75
CA ASP A 205 33.62 3.58 49.28
C ASP A 205 33.93 2.59 48.14
N SER A 206 33.09 1.57 48.01
CA SER A 206 33.20 0.53 46.98
C SER A 206 31.91 0.33 46.20
N ALA A 207 30.83 1.08 46.48
CA ALA A 207 29.54 0.92 45.81
C ALA A 207 28.68 2.20 45.72
N PHE A 208 28.72 2.90 44.58
CA PHE A 208 27.93 4.11 44.30
C PHE A 208 26.43 3.86 44.32
N ASN A 209 25.74 4.37 45.33
CA ASN A 209 24.32 4.16 45.54
C ASN A 209 23.48 5.06 44.61
N ILE A 210 22.85 4.45 43.60
CA ILE A 210 21.96 5.18 42.69
C ILE A 210 20.67 5.54 43.45
N ASN A 211 20.25 6.81 43.36
CA ASN A 211 19.00 7.29 43.95
C ASN A 211 17.80 6.47 43.45
N PRO A 212 17.06 5.74 44.32
CA PRO A 212 15.98 4.85 43.89
C PRO A 212 14.87 5.56 43.10
N ALA A 213 14.68 6.86 43.27
CA ALA A 213 13.72 7.63 42.49
C ALA A 213 14.06 7.70 40.99
N THR A 214 15.31 7.43 40.60
CA THR A 214 15.77 7.42 39.20
C THR A 214 15.62 6.05 38.52
N LEU A 215 15.40 4.98 39.30
CA LEU A 215 15.22 3.60 38.83
C LEU A 215 13.89 3.01 39.32
N GLY A 216 12.83 3.82 39.32
CA GLY A 216 11.45 3.40 39.61
C GLY A 216 11.17 2.89 41.03
N GLY A 217 12.09 3.09 41.97
CA GLY A 217 12.07 2.59 43.34
C GLY A 217 13.05 1.44 43.62
N ALA A 218 13.82 0.98 42.63
CA ALA A 218 14.86 -0.02 42.83
C ALA A 218 16.02 0.54 43.66
N ASN A 219 16.49 -0.23 44.65
CA ASN A 219 17.73 0.08 45.37
C ASN A 219 18.87 -0.64 44.66
N VAL A 220 19.77 0.13 44.06
CA VAL A 220 20.84 -0.35 43.19
C VAL A 220 22.09 0.45 43.52
N SER A 221 23.24 -0.23 43.58
CA SER A 221 24.54 0.44 43.70
C SER A 221 25.49 -0.11 42.63
N VAL A 222 26.40 0.72 42.12
CA VAL A 222 27.42 0.33 41.13
C VAL A 222 28.73 0.08 41.86
N PHE A 223 29.33 -1.11 41.72
CA PHE A 223 30.61 -1.38 42.38
C PHE A 223 31.77 -0.63 41.71
N ALA A 224 32.71 -0.21 42.53
CA ALA A 224 34.01 0.29 42.10
C ALA A 224 35.04 -0.86 42.03
N THR A 225 36.00 -0.79 41.10
CA THR A 225 37.02 -1.83 40.90
C THR A 225 38.10 -1.79 41.99
N ASP A 226 38.24 -2.86 42.79
CA ASP A 226 39.41 -3.09 43.66
C ASP A 226 40.67 -3.34 42.81
N GLU A 227 41.44 -2.29 42.49
CA GLU A 227 42.76 -2.43 41.86
C GLU A 227 43.80 -2.95 42.90
N PRO A 228 44.66 -3.95 42.59
CA PRO A 228 45.37 -4.72 43.63
C PRO A 228 46.40 -3.96 44.51
N PHE A 229 46.62 -2.66 44.28
CA PHE A 229 47.60 -1.83 44.98
C PHE A 229 47.15 -0.38 45.26
N TYR A 230 45.98 0.02 44.78
CA TYR A 230 45.42 1.37 44.92
C TYR A 230 43.99 1.27 45.44
N GLU A 231 43.40 2.41 45.78
CA GLU A 231 42.01 2.46 46.23
C GLU A 231 41.07 2.39 45.00
N ALA A 232 39.74 2.31 45.19
CA ALA A 232 38.86 1.95 44.09
C ALA A 232 38.67 3.11 43.09
N GLU A 233 39.31 3.02 41.91
CA GLU A 233 39.49 4.14 40.97
C GLU A 233 38.47 4.17 39.80
N HIS A 234 37.76 3.07 39.46
CA HIS A 234 36.88 2.97 38.27
C HIS A 234 35.58 2.20 38.55
N LEU A 235 34.57 2.28 37.67
CA LEU A 235 33.36 1.43 37.75
C LEU A 235 33.64 0.01 37.21
N GLU A 236 33.11 -1.03 37.88
CA GLU A 236 33.20 -2.42 37.41
C GLU A 236 32.43 -2.71 36.11
N VAL A 237 31.49 -1.84 35.73
CA VAL A 237 30.57 -2.03 34.60
C VAL A 237 31.32 -1.83 33.28
N SER A 238 31.67 -2.92 32.60
CA SER A 238 32.70 -2.94 31.54
C SER A 238 32.40 -2.13 30.27
N THR A 239 31.15 -1.69 30.10
CA THR A 239 30.65 -0.91 28.97
C THR A 239 30.39 0.57 29.31
N ALA A 240 30.56 0.96 30.57
CA ALA A 240 30.39 2.34 31.03
C ALA A 240 31.53 3.25 30.52
N LEU A 241 31.29 4.57 30.52
CA LEU A 241 32.35 5.54 30.27
C LEU A 241 33.44 5.44 31.35
N MET A 242 33.04 5.29 32.61
CA MET A 242 33.91 5.29 33.80
C MET A 242 34.58 3.93 34.09
N ALA A 243 34.64 3.02 33.11
CA ALA A 243 35.40 1.77 33.19
C ALA A 243 36.87 1.96 32.78
N ALA A 244 37.78 1.19 33.39
CA ALA A 244 39.24 1.37 33.27
C ALA A 244 39.84 1.13 31.86
N ASP A 245 39.17 0.37 30.98
CA ASP A 245 39.61 0.16 29.59
C ASP A 245 38.65 0.85 28.61
N GLN A 246 39.19 1.76 27.80
CA GLN A 246 38.47 2.51 26.75
C GLN A 246 38.67 1.93 25.34
N GLY A 247 39.54 0.92 25.18
CA GLY A 247 39.82 0.27 23.89
C GLY A 247 40.52 1.15 22.86
N ARG A 248 40.59 0.67 21.60
CA ARG A 248 41.15 1.41 20.45
C ARG A 248 40.24 1.30 19.24
N GLY A 249 39.96 2.43 18.59
CA GLY A 249 38.92 2.54 17.56
C GLY A 249 37.51 2.41 18.15
N VAL A 250 37.34 2.78 19.42
CA VAL A 250 36.06 2.83 20.15
C VAL A 250 35.86 4.26 20.63
N ARG A 251 34.59 4.69 20.69
CA ARG A 251 34.15 5.84 21.47
C ARG A 251 33.22 5.35 22.56
N ARG A 252 33.38 5.86 23.78
CA ARG A 252 32.32 5.90 24.80
C ARG A 252 31.92 7.34 25.11
N LEU A 253 30.68 7.51 25.51
CA LEU A 253 30.08 8.74 26.02
C LEU A 253 29.31 8.37 27.31
N PRO A 254 28.95 9.34 28.18
CA PRO A 254 28.26 9.02 29.43
C PRO A 254 26.98 8.20 29.19
N SER A 255 26.91 7.04 29.85
CA SER A 255 25.70 6.22 29.92
C SER A 255 24.77 6.71 31.03
N ALA A 256 23.53 6.22 31.05
CA ALA A 256 22.65 6.43 32.19
C ALA A 256 23.28 5.94 33.52
N THR A 257 24.06 4.84 33.50
CA THR A 257 24.78 4.35 34.68
C THR A 257 25.85 5.35 35.14
N ASP A 258 26.64 5.91 34.22
CA ASP A 258 27.67 6.92 34.55
C ASP A 258 27.03 8.18 35.16
N ILE A 259 25.97 8.70 34.52
CA ILE A 259 25.26 9.91 34.95
C ILE A 259 24.66 9.70 36.36
N LEU A 260 24.01 8.56 36.59
CA LEU A 260 23.32 8.29 37.85
C LEU A 260 24.25 7.92 39.01
N ALA A 261 25.47 7.42 38.75
CA ALA A 261 26.47 7.19 39.78
C ALA A 261 26.91 8.50 40.49
N THR A 262 26.94 9.62 39.77
CA THR A 262 27.29 10.95 40.31
C THR A 262 26.37 11.46 41.45
N TRP A 263 25.23 10.80 41.68
CA TRP A 263 24.36 11.12 42.81
C TRP A 263 25.08 10.97 44.15
N ASP A 264 25.87 9.92 44.36
CA ASP A 264 26.16 9.47 45.72
C ASP A 264 27.17 10.36 46.45
N GLU A 265 28.35 10.58 45.86
CA GLU A 265 29.37 11.46 46.43
C GLU A 265 29.01 12.94 46.24
N SER A 266 28.64 13.32 45.01
CA SER A 266 28.43 14.72 44.63
C SER A 266 27.09 15.26 45.12
N GLN A 267 26.11 14.42 45.44
CA GLN A 267 24.74 14.83 45.77
C GLN A 267 24.16 15.78 44.70
N PHE A 268 24.50 15.51 43.43
CA PHE A 268 23.76 16.06 42.29
C PHE A 268 22.34 15.51 42.29
N SER A 269 21.37 16.29 41.85
CA SER A 269 19.94 16.01 41.99
C SER A 269 19.11 16.43 40.78
N GLN A 270 19.70 17.23 39.88
CA GLN A 270 19.11 17.61 38.61
C GLN A 270 19.97 17.01 37.50
N PHE A 271 19.41 16.04 36.79
CA PHE A 271 20.06 15.33 35.68
C PHE A 271 19.22 15.41 34.43
N ASP A 272 19.86 15.28 33.28
CA ASP A 272 19.23 14.86 32.04
C ASP A 272 19.81 13.51 31.63
N VAL A 273 18.95 12.55 31.32
CA VAL A 273 19.37 11.24 30.80
C VAL A 273 18.93 11.21 29.34
N PRO A 274 19.85 11.32 28.37
CA PRO A 274 19.51 11.57 26.97
C PRO A 274 18.78 10.41 26.26
N ARG A 275 18.78 9.22 26.86
CA ARG A 275 18.19 7.97 26.35
C ARG A 275 17.40 7.32 27.48
N VAL A 276 16.07 7.34 27.38
CA VAL A 276 15.17 6.95 28.48
C VAL A 276 14.29 5.76 28.09
N ASP A 277 14.41 4.69 28.87
CA ASP A 277 13.62 3.48 28.74
C ASP A 277 12.38 3.50 29.64
N PHE A 278 11.25 3.05 29.09
CA PHE A 278 10.04 2.82 29.85
C PHE A 278 10.14 1.53 30.67
N ILE A 279 10.46 1.66 31.95
CA ILE A 279 10.52 0.55 32.92
C ILE A 279 9.15 0.22 33.55
N GLY A 280 8.17 1.13 33.50
CA GLY A 280 6.79 0.88 33.94
C GLY A 280 6.62 0.47 35.41
N ALA A 281 7.59 0.80 36.27
CA ALA A 281 7.75 0.20 37.60
C ALA A 281 6.60 0.48 38.59
N GLN A 282 5.78 1.51 38.35
CA GLN A 282 4.65 1.88 39.21
C GLN A 282 3.30 1.86 38.47
N SER A 283 3.29 2.16 37.17
CA SER A 283 2.08 2.15 36.32
C SER A 283 2.41 2.13 34.83
N THR A 284 1.37 2.07 33.99
CA THR A 284 1.45 2.28 32.55
C THR A 284 1.44 3.76 32.13
N GLU A 285 1.47 4.71 33.08
CA GLU A 285 1.27 6.13 32.77
C GLU A 285 2.57 6.82 32.34
N TRP A 286 2.55 7.53 31.21
CA TRP A 286 3.71 8.28 30.67
C TRP A 286 4.16 9.38 31.63
N GLU A 287 3.23 10.01 32.33
CA GLU A 287 3.46 11.10 33.29
C GLU A 287 4.00 10.60 34.64
N GLY A 288 4.10 9.28 34.84
CA GLY A 288 4.71 8.69 36.02
C GLY A 288 6.23 8.77 35.95
N THR A 289 6.85 9.71 36.67
CA THR A 289 8.32 9.88 36.74
C THR A 289 9.07 8.60 37.09
N LEU A 290 8.49 7.77 37.98
CA LEU A 290 9.04 6.47 38.39
C LEU A 290 8.88 5.35 37.34
N ASN A 291 8.28 5.61 36.19
CA ASN A 291 8.15 4.64 35.10
C ASN A 291 9.28 4.74 34.05
N TRP A 292 10.24 5.64 34.25
CA TRP A 292 11.34 5.92 33.33
C TRP A 292 12.70 5.84 34.03
N ILE A 293 13.73 5.39 33.30
CA ILE A 293 15.13 5.59 33.70
C ILE A 293 15.41 7.10 33.84
N GLY A 294 16.11 7.50 34.89
CA GLY A 294 16.38 8.91 35.22
C GLY A 294 15.32 9.54 36.14
N GLY A 295 14.17 8.89 36.37
CA GLY A 295 13.17 9.36 37.34
C GLY A 295 12.44 10.63 36.94
N ARG A 296 12.27 10.86 35.63
CA ARG A 296 11.66 12.05 35.03
C ARG A 296 10.64 11.65 33.97
N VAL A 297 9.75 12.56 33.61
CA VAL A 297 8.90 12.39 32.40
C VAL A 297 9.73 12.88 31.21
N PRO A 298 9.79 12.14 30.09
CA PRO A 298 10.55 12.58 28.93
C PRO A 298 10.08 13.92 28.37
N ASP A 299 11.02 14.72 27.84
CA ASP A 299 10.73 15.92 27.07
C ASP A 299 11.56 16.05 25.76
N TRP A 300 11.66 17.25 25.19
CA TRP A 300 11.96 17.52 23.78
C TRP A 300 13.37 17.12 23.31
N ASP A 301 14.31 16.90 24.22
CA ASP A 301 15.68 16.46 23.93
C ASP A 301 15.92 14.95 24.19
N ASN A 302 15.02 14.28 24.92
CA ASN A 302 15.15 12.88 25.34
C ASN A 302 14.82 11.89 24.20
N GLN A 303 15.68 10.89 23.97
CA GLN A 303 15.40 9.75 23.09
C GLN A 303 14.63 8.67 23.86
N VAL A 304 13.37 8.41 23.48
CA VAL A 304 12.44 7.57 24.25
C VAL A 304 12.34 6.15 23.67
N PHE A 305 12.51 5.14 24.52
CA PHE A 305 12.42 3.72 24.15
C PHE A 305 11.29 3.02 24.91
N VAL A 306 10.44 2.29 24.17
CA VAL A 306 9.35 1.46 24.71
C VAL A 306 9.49 0.07 24.10
N ARG A 307 10.10 -0.85 24.85
CA ARG A 307 10.54 -2.16 24.36
C ARG A 307 10.41 -3.27 25.41
N HIS A 308 10.82 -4.49 25.04
CA HIS A 308 10.79 -5.68 25.89
C HIS A 308 9.40 -5.97 26.51
N GLY A 309 8.31 -5.58 25.83
CA GLY A 309 6.94 -5.75 26.31
C GLY A 309 6.39 -4.59 27.16
N GLY A 310 7.16 -3.51 27.35
CA GLY A 310 6.69 -2.28 28.00
C GLY A 310 5.43 -1.68 27.34
N GLN A 311 4.51 -1.19 28.17
CA GLN A 311 3.22 -0.61 27.76
C GLN A 311 3.01 0.74 28.42
N VAL A 312 3.05 1.82 27.63
CA VAL A 312 2.94 3.19 28.12
C VAL A 312 1.73 3.93 27.52
N ARG A 313 1.07 4.77 28.31
CA ARG A 313 -0.06 5.60 27.90
C ARG A 313 0.05 7.01 28.48
N LEU A 314 0.01 8.02 27.63
CA LEU A 314 -0.13 9.43 28.02
C LEU A 314 -1.61 9.70 28.36
N THR A 315 -1.95 9.92 29.63
CA THR A 315 -3.33 10.14 30.09
C THR A 315 -3.65 11.56 30.56
N SER A 316 -2.66 12.45 30.67
CA SER A 316 -2.81 13.80 31.24
C SER A 316 -1.95 14.88 30.56
N GLY A 317 -2.54 15.59 29.60
CA GLY A 317 -2.06 16.89 29.11
C GLY A 317 -1.16 16.80 27.88
N PHE A 318 0.10 17.22 28.04
CA PHE A 318 1.06 17.40 26.97
C PHE A 318 2.43 16.87 27.39
N SER A 319 3.12 16.17 26.49
CA SER A 319 4.51 15.74 26.66
C SER A 319 5.22 15.71 25.30
N GLU A 320 6.55 15.64 25.36
CA GLU A 320 7.45 15.82 24.23
C GLU A 320 8.51 14.71 24.20
N ALA A 321 9.17 14.53 23.05
CA ALA A 321 10.30 13.60 22.88
C ALA A 321 11.21 14.08 21.74
N ALA A 322 12.52 13.85 21.81
CA ALA A 322 13.38 13.99 20.64
C ALA A 322 13.10 12.88 19.61
N SER A 323 12.95 11.64 20.08
CA SER A 323 12.54 10.48 19.27
C SER A 323 11.71 9.52 20.10
N LEU A 324 10.90 8.67 19.45
CA LEU A 324 10.17 7.60 20.11
C LEU A 324 10.32 6.28 19.33
N THR A 325 10.92 5.28 19.95
CA THR A 325 11.06 3.93 19.42
C THR A 325 10.12 2.98 20.17
N VAL A 326 9.23 2.30 19.44
CA VAL A 326 8.33 1.27 19.99
C VAL A 326 8.62 -0.05 19.29
N GLU A 327 9.26 -0.97 20.02
CA GLU A 327 9.77 -2.25 19.50
C GLU A 327 8.73 -3.39 19.60
N ALA A 328 9.14 -4.61 19.20
CA ALA A 328 8.31 -5.81 19.29
C ALA A 328 7.71 -6.01 20.69
N TYR A 329 6.50 -6.58 20.73
CA TYR A 329 5.70 -6.85 21.94
C TYR A 329 5.26 -5.62 22.75
N SER A 330 5.80 -4.43 22.48
CA SER A 330 5.56 -3.19 23.22
C SER A 330 4.47 -2.30 22.61
N SER A 331 3.93 -1.39 23.41
CA SER A 331 2.98 -0.40 22.94
C SER A 331 3.09 0.95 23.62
N ALA A 332 2.91 2.02 22.84
CA ALA A 332 2.73 3.38 23.32
C ALA A 332 1.34 3.90 22.92
N ALA A 333 0.70 4.71 23.76
CA ALA A 333 -0.63 5.21 23.48
C ALA A 333 -0.85 6.67 23.92
N VAL A 334 -1.40 7.50 23.03
CA VAL A 334 -1.83 8.87 23.34
C VAL A 334 -3.32 8.82 23.69
N ALA A 335 -3.71 8.99 24.96
CA ALA A 335 -5.12 8.90 25.33
C ALA A 335 -5.91 10.16 24.96
N ASP A 336 -7.15 9.92 24.50
CA ASP A 336 -8.28 10.85 24.43
C ASP A 336 -8.03 12.37 24.37
N ASN A 337 -7.75 13.11 25.45
CA ASN A 337 -7.62 14.58 25.41
C ASN A 337 -6.19 15.10 25.54
N ASN A 338 -5.22 14.28 25.12
CA ASN A 338 -3.79 14.54 25.34
C ASN A 338 -3.03 14.64 24.02
N PHE A 339 -1.87 15.30 24.06
CA PHE A 339 -1.03 15.59 22.89
C PHE A 339 0.41 15.13 23.16
N LEU A 340 0.96 14.32 22.26
CA LEU A 340 2.37 13.94 22.26
C LEU A 340 3.06 14.55 21.04
N ARG A 341 4.22 15.18 21.27
CA ARG A 341 5.01 15.82 20.20
C ARG A 341 6.42 15.26 20.12
N VAL A 342 6.74 14.62 19.00
CA VAL A 342 8.06 14.03 18.75
C VAL A 342 8.81 14.85 17.70
N TYR A 343 9.93 15.45 18.10
CA TYR A 343 10.67 16.41 17.26
C TYR A 343 11.45 15.75 16.12
N GLY A 344 11.79 14.47 16.28
CA GLY A 344 12.47 13.62 15.30
C GLY A 344 11.59 12.46 14.81
N PRO A 345 12.13 11.23 14.73
CA PRO A 345 11.38 10.07 14.26
C PRO A 345 10.53 9.41 15.37
N VAL A 346 9.35 8.94 14.98
CA VAL A 346 8.63 7.86 15.65
C VAL A 346 8.88 6.58 14.86
N VAL A 347 9.59 5.63 15.45
CA VAL A 347 9.83 4.30 14.86
C VAL A 347 8.92 3.29 15.55
N VAL A 348 8.08 2.61 14.78
CA VAL A 348 7.12 1.61 15.29
C VAL A 348 7.39 0.30 14.57
N GLY A 349 7.85 -0.72 15.28
CA GLY A 349 8.32 -1.92 14.60
C GLY A 349 8.31 -3.23 15.37
N GLY A 350 8.86 -4.26 14.74
CA GLY A 350 9.02 -5.57 15.35
C GLY A 350 10.03 -6.43 14.61
N GLU A 351 10.42 -7.54 15.22
CA GLU A 351 11.33 -8.51 14.61
C GLU A 351 10.59 -9.39 13.58
N PRO A 352 11.23 -9.76 12.46
CA PRO A 352 10.69 -10.77 11.55
C PRO A 352 10.62 -12.14 12.26
N ALA A 353 9.64 -12.96 11.88
CA ALA A 353 9.48 -14.28 12.45
C ALA A 353 10.67 -15.20 12.11
N GLN A 354 11.32 -15.73 13.15
CA GLN A 354 12.34 -16.78 13.00
C GLN A 354 11.68 -18.08 12.51
N GLU A 355 12.38 -18.85 11.66
CA GLU A 355 11.80 -20.04 11.03
C GLU A 355 11.45 -21.12 12.07
N GLY A 356 10.16 -21.37 12.24
CA GLY A 356 9.62 -22.35 13.19
C GLY A 356 9.02 -21.75 14.47
N GLU A 357 9.27 -20.47 14.76
CA GLU A 357 8.72 -19.76 15.92
C GLU A 357 7.42 -19.01 15.58
N PRO A 358 6.57 -18.69 16.57
CA PRO A 358 5.44 -17.79 16.37
C PRO A 358 5.91 -16.40 15.91
N THR A 359 5.16 -15.78 14.98
CA THR A 359 5.35 -14.36 14.62
C THR A 359 5.33 -13.49 15.89
N PRO A 360 6.36 -12.67 16.15
CA PRO A 360 6.34 -11.70 17.25
C PRO A 360 5.09 -10.83 17.24
N LEU A 361 4.67 -10.36 18.41
CA LEU A 361 3.66 -9.30 18.43
C LEU A 361 4.32 -8.02 17.89
N PRO A 362 3.71 -7.35 16.89
CA PRO A 362 4.24 -6.10 16.37
C PRO A 362 4.25 -5.03 17.46
N GLY A 363 5.20 -4.10 17.42
CA GLY A 363 5.19 -2.86 18.19
C GLY A 363 4.05 -1.94 17.74
N GLN A 364 3.48 -1.19 18.68
CA GLN A 364 2.13 -0.62 18.51
C GLN A 364 2.05 0.83 19.00
N VAL A 365 1.59 1.74 18.13
CA VAL A 365 1.23 3.11 18.56
C VAL A 365 -0.28 3.30 18.43
N HIS A 366 -0.94 3.61 19.55
CA HIS A 366 -2.38 3.81 19.61
C HIS A 366 -2.73 5.28 19.87
N ILE A 367 -3.45 5.91 18.96
CA ILE A 367 -3.91 7.29 19.13
C ILE A 367 -5.39 7.25 19.55
N GLY A 368 -5.65 7.51 20.83
CA GLY A 368 -6.97 7.68 21.43
C GLY A 368 -7.44 6.55 22.33
N GLY A 369 -8.73 6.26 22.21
CA GLY A 369 -9.50 5.42 23.11
C GLY A 369 -10.97 5.40 22.75
N LEU A 370 -11.80 4.86 23.66
CA LEU A 370 -13.25 4.73 23.47
C LEU A 370 -14.05 5.95 24.00
N SER A 371 -13.38 7.01 24.47
CA SER A 371 -14.05 8.23 24.97
C SER A 371 -13.98 9.39 23.98
N ALA A 372 -14.79 10.42 24.21
CA ALA A 372 -14.98 11.54 23.29
C ALA A 372 -13.92 12.65 23.49
N GLY A 373 -12.64 12.29 23.32
CA GLY A 373 -11.52 13.24 23.31
C GLY A 373 -10.99 13.58 21.92
N PHE A 374 -10.01 14.48 21.84
CA PHE A 374 -9.25 14.84 20.63
C PHE A 374 -7.75 14.53 20.80
N PRO A 375 -7.31 13.29 20.57
CA PRO A 375 -5.94 12.86 20.84
C PRO A 375 -5.08 13.09 19.60
N GLU A 376 -3.91 13.71 19.78
CA GLU A 376 -2.97 13.99 18.68
C GLU A 376 -1.57 13.46 18.96
N LEU A 377 -0.97 12.84 17.94
CA LEU A 377 0.48 12.61 17.85
C LEU A 377 1.01 13.49 16.73
N GLU A 378 1.83 14.50 17.05
CA GLU A 378 2.63 15.22 16.04
C GLU A 378 4.05 14.63 16.03
N ALA A 379 4.55 14.30 14.84
CA ALA A 379 5.92 13.83 14.63
C ALA A 379 6.60 14.59 13.48
N ASN A 380 7.92 14.65 13.47
CA ASN A 380 8.66 15.08 12.28
C ASN A 380 8.68 13.97 11.22
N SER A 381 8.90 12.71 11.62
CA SER A 381 8.76 11.55 10.73
C SER A 381 8.17 10.36 11.47
N VAL A 382 7.52 9.46 10.75
CA VAL A 382 6.97 8.21 11.30
C VAL A 382 7.37 7.07 10.38
N GLN A 383 7.99 6.03 10.92
CA GLN A 383 8.36 4.82 10.19
C GLN A 383 7.66 3.62 10.83
N ILE A 384 6.90 2.86 10.04
CA ILE A 384 6.19 1.67 10.49
C ILE A 384 6.81 0.44 9.82
N ASN A 385 7.62 -0.33 10.56
CA ASN A 385 8.44 -1.44 10.04
C ASN A 385 8.15 -2.75 10.81
N LEU A 386 7.30 -3.63 10.27
CA LEU A 386 6.72 -4.78 11.01
C LEU A 386 5.91 -4.38 12.26
N GLY A 387 5.64 -3.08 12.47
CA GLY A 387 4.80 -2.53 13.53
C GLY A 387 3.41 -2.11 13.03
N TYR A 388 2.60 -1.48 13.90
CA TYR A 388 1.40 -0.78 13.44
C TYR A 388 1.03 0.49 14.23
N VAL A 389 0.47 1.47 13.51
CA VAL A 389 -0.14 2.69 14.08
C VAL A 389 -1.66 2.58 13.93
N ASN A 390 -2.39 2.84 15.02
CA ASN A 390 -3.85 2.65 15.11
C ASN A 390 -4.55 3.89 15.70
N LEU A 391 -5.33 4.58 14.87
CA LEU A 391 -6.19 5.68 15.29
C LEU A 391 -7.52 5.11 15.84
N GLN A 392 -7.69 5.12 17.16
CA GLN A 392 -8.76 4.38 17.84
C GLN A 392 -10.15 5.05 17.77
N SER A 393 -10.25 6.36 17.49
CA SER A 393 -11.53 7.10 17.44
C SER A 393 -11.59 8.10 16.27
N PRO A 394 -12.79 8.43 15.73
CA PRO A 394 -12.91 9.39 14.62
C PRO A 394 -12.36 10.81 14.86
N SER A 395 -12.07 11.16 16.11
CA SER A 395 -11.43 12.42 16.53
C SER A 395 -9.91 12.31 16.73
N SER A 396 -9.32 11.11 16.62
CA SER A 396 -7.88 10.88 16.64
C SER A 396 -7.16 11.57 15.48
N VAL A 397 -5.97 12.11 15.76
CA VAL A 397 -5.13 12.82 14.80
C VAL A 397 -3.70 12.27 14.81
N LEU A 398 -3.20 11.96 13.62
CA LEU A 398 -1.77 11.75 13.37
C LEU A 398 -1.28 12.87 12.46
N THR A 399 -0.34 13.68 12.93
CA THR A 399 0.28 14.76 12.16
C THR A 399 1.73 14.40 11.89
N VAL A 400 2.13 14.35 10.61
CA VAL A 400 3.52 14.08 10.21
C VAL A 400 4.04 15.22 9.35
N ASN A 401 5.08 15.90 9.84
CA ASN A 401 5.61 17.12 9.22
C ASN A 401 6.48 16.84 7.99
N GLY A 402 7.34 15.81 8.06
CA GLY A 402 8.13 15.26 6.96
C GLY A 402 7.50 13.99 6.40
N THR A 403 8.19 12.86 6.50
CA THR A 403 7.78 11.58 5.89
C THR A 403 7.06 10.66 6.86
N LEU A 404 5.88 10.19 6.45
CA LEU A 404 5.19 9.02 6.99
C LEU A 404 5.48 7.84 6.06
N ARG A 405 6.35 6.92 6.48
CA ARG A 405 6.68 5.72 5.73
C ARG A 405 6.06 4.48 6.38
N ILE A 406 5.42 3.68 5.57
CA ILE A 406 4.90 2.36 5.94
C ILE A 406 5.70 1.34 5.14
N GLU A 407 6.67 0.71 5.78
CA GLU A 407 7.53 -0.32 5.16
C GLU A 407 6.70 -1.58 4.83
N PRO A 408 7.24 -2.54 4.05
CA PRO A 408 6.58 -3.82 3.82
C PRO A 408 6.13 -4.49 5.12
N VAL A 409 4.90 -5.01 5.14
CA VAL A 409 4.23 -5.60 6.32
C VAL A 409 3.90 -4.61 7.46
N GLY A 410 4.43 -3.39 7.45
CA GLY A 410 3.97 -2.29 8.33
C GLY A 410 2.50 -1.93 8.07
N ARG A 411 1.79 -1.44 9.09
CA ARG A 411 0.35 -1.14 8.98
C ARG A 411 -0.06 0.19 9.60
N LEU A 412 -0.83 0.98 8.86
CA LEU A 412 -1.57 2.15 9.36
C LEU A 412 -3.06 1.83 9.35
N LEU A 413 -3.72 1.90 10.49
CA LEU A 413 -5.15 1.57 10.60
C LEU A 413 -5.91 2.48 11.57
N GLY A 414 -7.22 2.33 11.62
CA GLY A 414 -8.08 3.08 12.55
C GLY A 414 -9.16 3.92 11.88
N ALA A 415 -9.77 4.82 12.63
CA ALA A 415 -10.57 5.94 12.11
C ALA A 415 -10.01 7.24 12.70
N GLY A 416 -10.16 8.36 12.00
CA GLY A 416 -9.54 9.63 12.38
C GLY A 416 -8.86 10.31 11.20
N ASN A 417 -7.96 11.26 11.48
CA ASN A 417 -7.32 12.09 10.46
C ASN A 417 -5.80 11.88 10.47
N VAL A 418 -5.21 11.60 9.31
CA VAL A 418 -3.78 11.49 9.09
C VAL A 418 -3.33 12.64 8.19
N PHE A 419 -2.62 13.61 8.76
CA PHE A 419 -2.10 14.78 8.04
C PHE A 419 -0.65 14.55 7.62
N ALA A 420 -0.47 14.11 6.37
CA ALA A 420 0.83 14.14 5.71
C ALA A 420 1.10 15.56 5.20
N ARG A 421 1.97 16.30 5.90
CA ARG A 421 2.41 17.65 5.49
C ARG A 421 3.59 17.60 4.51
N GLY A 422 4.46 16.59 4.65
CA GLY A 422 5.54 16.26 3.71
C GLY A 422 5.12 15.16 2.73
N GLN A 423 5.47 13.91 3.00
CA GLN A 423 5.14 12.78 2.11
C GLN A 423 4.56 11.61 2.90
N LEU A 424 3.55 10.94 2.34
CA LEU A 424 3.18 9.59 2.74
C LEU A 424 3.76 8.65 1.69
N GLU A 425 4.46 7.61 2.13
CA GLU A 425 5.00 6.49 1.33
C GLU A 425 4.47 5.18 1.93
N ASN A 426 3.88 4.29 1.12
CA ASN A 426 3.27 3.06 1.63
C ASN A 426 3.62 1.82 0.79
N GLU A 427 4.47 0.95 1.33
CA GLU A 427 4.72 -0.41 0.85
C GLU A 427 3.98 -1.48 1.69
N GLY A 428 3.35 -1.06 2.80
CA GLY A 428 2.57 -1.89 3.71
C GLY A 428 1.06 -1.84 3.46
N GLU A 429 0.26 -1.87 4.54
CA GLU A 429 -1.20 -1.75 4.48
C GLU A 429 -1.71 -0.47 5.16
N ILE A 430 -2.57 0.28 4.46
CA ILE A 430 -3.45 1.29 5.06
C ILE A 430 -4.89 0.76 5.12
N SER A 431 -5.44 0.53 6.32
CA SER A 431 -6.83 0.05 6.49
C SER A 431 -7.73 1.06 7.20
N GLY A 432 -8.88 1.35 6.61
CA GLY A 432 -9.97 2.03 7.33
C GLY A 432 -10.57 1.20 8.47
N GLY A 433 -11.03 1.89 9.53
CA GLY A 433 -11.88 1.42 10.63
C GLY A 433 -11.21 1.13 11.97
N THR A 434 -11.99 1.27 13.06
CA THR A 434 -11.54 1.01 14.45
C THR A 434 -11.76 -0.44 14.90
N PHE A 435 -11.25 -0.76 16.10
CA PHE A 435 -11.46 -2.03 16.82
C PHE A 435 -12.94 -2.43 17.02
N LEU A 436 -13.89 -1.49 16.86
CA LEU A 436 -15.34 -1.77 16.94
C LEU A 436 -16.02 -1.89 15.57
N GLY A 437 -15.26 -2.03 14.49
CA GLY A 437 -15.80 -2.34 13.15
C GLY A 437 -16.51 -1.19 12.46
N GLY A 438 -16.11 0.05 12.71
CA GLY A 438 -16.70 1.24 12.10
C GLY A 438 -15.78 2.45 12.05
N GLY A 439 -16.28 3.56 11.52
CA GLY A 439 -15.55 4.81 11.31
C GLY A 439 -14.97 4.97 9.90
N GLU A 440 -14.29 6.10 9.68
CA GLU A 440 -13.59 6.46 8.45
C GLU A 440 -12.16 6.90 8.81
N LEU A 441 -11.14 6.34 8.13
CA LEU A 441 -9.77 6.86 8.14
C LEU A 441 -9.64 7.90 7.04
N ILE A 442 -9.14 9.09 7.35
CA ILE A 442 -8.99 10.18 6.38
C ILE A 442 -7.52 10.52 6.20
N LEU A 443 -6.95 10.10 5.07
CA LEU A 443 -5.61 10.52 4.63
C LEU A 443 -5.71 11.93 4.03
N ARG A 444 -4.88 12.86 4.49
CA ARG A 444 -4.91 14.28 4.10
C ARG A 444 -3.53 14.76 3.70
N THR A 445 -3.41 15.35 2.51
CA THR A 445 -2.24 16.18 2.17
C THR A 445 -2.47 17.60 2.65
N ALA A 446 -1.48 18.20 3.30
CA ALA A 446 -1.47 19.62 3.61
C ALA A 446 -0.21 20.29 3.04
N PHE A 447 -0.25 21.62 2.87
CA PHE A 447 0.91 22.49 2.53
C PHE A 447 1.73 22.15 1.27
N GLY A 448 1.25 21.24 0.42
CA GLY A 448 1.93 20.79 -0.81
C GLY A 448 2.50 19.36 -0.74
N GLY A 449 2.24 18.65 0.37
CA GLY A 449 2.60 17.24 0.51
C GLY A 449 1.89 16.30 -0.46
N ARG A 450 2.38 15.06 -0.55
CA ARG A 450 1.96 14.06 -1.55
C ARG A 450 1.57 12.73 -0.91
N LEU A 451 0.68 11.99 -1.59
CA LEU A 451 0.35 10.61 -1.26
C LEU A 451 0.94 9.67 -2.30
N ASP A 452 2.03 9.01 -1.96
CA ASP A 452 2.45 7.76 -2.57
C ASP A 452 1.83 6.62 -1.73
N LEU A 453 0.95 5.83 -2.35
CA LEU A 453 0.09 4.86 -1.65
C LEU A 453 0.51 3.40 -1.92
N ASP A 454 1.50 3.20 -2.77
CA ASP A 454 1.96 1.90 -3.28
C ASP A 454 3.49 1.73 -3.22
N GLY A 455 4.23 2.84 -3.06
CA GLY A 455 5.65 2.86 -2.75
C GLY A 455 6.55 2.61 -3.96
N VAL A 456 7.86 2.77 -3.75
CA VAL A 456 8.87 2.59 -4.81
C VAL A 456 8.98 1.16 -5.34
N SER A 457 8.40 0.19 -4.62
CA SER A 457 8.25 -1.20 -5.07
C SER A 457 6.87 -1.56 -5.65
N GLU A 458 5.93 -0.61 -5.73
CA GLU A 458 4.54 -0.78 -6.20
C GLU A 458 3.68 -1.82 -5.41
N GLN A 459 4.11 -2.23 -4.20
CA GLN A 459 3.47 -3.30 -3.43
C GLN A 459 2.37 -2.84 -2.47
N GLY A 460 2.28 -1.55 -2.17
CA GLY A 460 1.42 -1.05 -1.11
C GLY A 460 -0.07 -1.30 -1.32
N ARG A 461 -0.76 -1.44 -0.19
CA ARG A 461 -2.16 -1.88 -0.14
C ARG A 461 -3.01 -0.87 0.60
N ILE A 462 -4.19 -0.59 0.05
CA ILE A 462 -5.23 0.18 0.74
C ILE A 462 -6.47 -0.69 0.93
N SER A 463 -7.04 -0.72 2.13
CA SER A 463 -8.15 -1.62 2.45
C SER A 463 -9.23 -0.97 3.31
N THR A 464 -10.41 -1.59 3.30
CA THR A 464 -11.52 -1.27 4.20
C THR A 464 -11.84 -2.45 5.12
N ALA A 465 -10.81 -3.14 5.63
CA ALA A 465 -10.98 -4.36 6.41
C ALA A 465 -11.84 -4.16 7.68
N TYR A 466 -11.73 -2.99 8.32
CA TYR A 466 -12.43 -2.69 9.58
C TYR A 466 -13.46 -1.55 9.47
N GLY A 467 -13.43 -0.75 8.39
CA GLY A 467 -14.21 0.48 8.21
C GLY A 467 -13.82 1.25 6.94
N ASN A 468 -14.35 2.46 6.77
CA ASN A 468 -14.19 3.23 5.52
C ASN A 468 -12.82 3.92 5.41
N LEU A 469 -12.41 4.23 4.18
CA LEU A 469 -11.20 4.98 3.88
C LEU A 469 -11.54 6.20 3.00
N ARG A 470 -10.93 7.34 3.29
CA ARG A 470 -11.06 8.58 2.51
C ARG A 470 -9.68 9.13 2.18
N VAL A 471 -9.47 9.43 0.91
CA VAL A 471 -8.25 10.03 0.35
C VAL A 471 -8.57 11.49 0.01
N ASP A 472 -8.04 12.41 0.81
CA ASP A 472 -8.29 13.85 0.77
C ASP A 472 -6.99 14.59 0.42
N GLY A 473 -6.43 14.24 -0.74
CA GLY A 473 -5.16 14.75 -1.23
C GLY A 473 -4.87 14.33 -2.67
N THR A 474 -3.80 14.88 -3.24
CA THR A 474 -3.35 14.53 -4.60
C THR A 474 -2.37 13.37 -4.51
N GLN A 475 -2.60 12.32 -5.31
CA GLN A 475 -1.65 11.22 -5.48
C GLN A 475 -0.32 11.75 -6.04
N HIS A 476 0.81 11.16 -5.64
CA HIS A 476 2.10 11.45 -6.26
C HIS A 476 2.11 10.93 -7.70
N GLU A 477 1.67 9.69 -7.89
CA GLU A 477 1.59 9.00 -9.16
C GLU A 477 0.40 8.01 -9.16
N PRO A 478 0.08 7.35 -10.28
CA PRO A 478 -1.03 6.39 -10.37
C PRO A 478 -0.76 5.11 -9.57
N PHE A 479 -1.75 4.67 -8.79
CA PHE A 479 -1.63 3.56 -7.85
C PHE A 479 -1.55 2.20 -8.56
N SER A 480 -0.36 1.60 -8.60
CA SER A 480 -0.04 0.27 -9.11
C SER A 480 -0.34 -0.87 -8.13
N GLY A 481 -0.57 -0.56 -6.85
CA GLY A 481 -0.84 -1.52 -5.78
C GLY A 481 -2.25 -2.16 -5.75
N VAL A 482 -2.67 -2.64 -4.57
CA VAL A 482 -3.97 -3.34 -4.40
C VAL A 482 -4.93 -2.58 -3.46
N ALA A 483 -6.07 -2.16 -4.00
CA ALA A 483 -7.18 -1.56 -3.26
C ALA A 483 -8.27 -2.63 -2.99
N SER A 484 -8.59 -2.91 -1.72
CA SER A 484 -9.53 -3.98 -1.34
C SER A 484 -10.71 -3.49 -0.50
N ILE A 485 -11.94 -3.72 -0.96
CA ILE A 485 -13.15 -3.11 -0.38
C ILE A 485 -14.13 -4.19 0.10
N THR A 486 -14.38 -4.23 1.41
CA THR A 486 -15.19 -5.27 2.09
C THR A 486 -16.70 -4.91 2.16
N PRO A 487 -17.60 -5.83 2.59
CA PRO A 487 -19.04 -5.62 2.47
C PRO A 487 -19.55 -4.42 3.27
N GLY A 488 -20.32 -3.55 2.63
CA GLY A 488 -20.90 -2.37 3.26
C GLY A 488 -19.90 -1.24 3.53
N ARG A 489 -18.67 -1.35 3.00
CA ARG A 489 -17.62 -0.34 3.17
C ARG A 489 -17.42 0.49 1.91
N LYS A 490 -16.70 1.59 2.09
CA LYS A 490 -16.46 2.58 1.06
C LYS A 490 -15.03 3.11 1.06
N ILE A 491 -14.46 3.27 -0.13
CA ILE A 491 -13.33 4.16 -0.38
C ILE A 491 -13.84 5.45 -1.05
N THR A 492 -13.41 6.62 -0.55
CA THR A 492 -13.80 7.93 -1.07
C THR A 492 -12.58 8.73 -1.55
N PHE A 493 -12.52 9.06 -2.83
CA PHE A 493 -11.44 9.87 -3.42
C PHE A 493 -11.92 11.32 -3.65
N MET A 494 -11.37 12.29 -2.91
CA MET A 494 -11.82 13.69 -2.99
C MET A 494 -11.23 14.49 -4.16
N GLN A 495 -10.39 13.85 -4.98
CA GLN A 495 -9.77 14.38 -6.20
C GLN A 495 -9.85 13.29 -7.29
N SER A 496 -9.49 13.60 -8.53
CA SER A 496 -9.30 12.58 -9.57
C SER A 496 -8.18 11.63 -9.15
N PHE A 497 -8.48 10.34 -9.08
CA PHE A 497 -7.55 9.29 -8.65
C PHE A 497 -7.31 8.30 -9.78
N ALA A 498 -6.10 7.76 -9.92
CA ALA A 498 -5.74 6.81 -10.99
C ALA A 498 -5.21 5.49 -10.42
N ILE A 499 -5.64 4.37 -11.00
CA ILE A 499 -5.23 3.01 -10.63
C ILE A 499 -4.70 2.27 -11.86
N ASP A 500 -3.43 1.88 -11.77
CA ASP A 500 -2.75 0.95 -12.68
C ASP A 500 -2.77 -0.49 -12.14
N GLY A 501 -2.96 -0.64 -10.83
CA GLY A 501 -3.04 -1.91 -10.12
C GLY A 501 -4.42 -2.55 -10.10
N SER A 502 -4.82 -3.08 -8.94
CA SER A 502 -6.05 -3.86 -8.78
C SER A 502 -7.04 -3.25 -7.79
N LEU A 503 -8.29 -3.06 -8.22
CA LEU A 503 -9.41 -2.61 -7.42
C LEU A 503 -10.38 -3.79 -7.17
N VAL A 504 -10.33 -4.36 -5.98
CA VAL A 504 -11.03 -5.59 -5.59
C VAL A 504 -12.23 -5.28 -4.69
N PHE A 505 -13.43 -5.59 -5.14
CA PHE A 505 -14.67 -5.51 -4.37
C PHE A 505 -15.05 -6.89 -3.85
N THR A 506 -15.25 -7.01 -2.54
CA THR A 506 -15.85 -8.18 -1.88
C THR A 506 -17.10 -7.72 -1.12
N GLY A 507 -18.24 -7.68 -1.81
CA GLY A 507 -19.54 -7.35 -1.21
C GLY A 507 -20.40 -8.58 -0.90
N ASP A 508 -21.56 -8.35 -0.29
CA ASP A 508 -22.56 -9.39 -0.01
C ASP A 508 -23.98 -8.96 -0.46
N PRO A 509 -24.97 -9.88 -0.50
CA PRO A 509 -26.33 -9.59 -0.99
C PRO A 509 -27.06 -8.43 -0.29
N LEU A 510 -26.69 -8.09 0.95
CA LEU A 510 -27.23 -6.99 1.75
C LEU A 510 -26.30 -5.77 1.72
N ASN A 511 -24.99 -5.98 1.79
CA ASN A 511 -23.99 -4.95 1.99
C ASN A 511 -23.05 -4.83 0.77
N SER A 512 -23.26 -3.80 -0.05
CA SER A 512 -22.38 -3.55 -1.21
C SER A 512 -21.04 -2.97 -0.79
N ALA A 513 -19.94 -3.43 -1.39
CA ALA A 513 -18.65 -2.74 -1.37
C ALA A 513 -18.71 -1.54 -2.34
N SER A 514 -18.08 -0.41 -2.03
CA SER A 514 -18.26 0.82 -2.82
C SER A 514 -17.04 1.73 -2.99
N VAL A 515 -17.01 2.45 -4.11
CA VAL A 515 -16.12 3.59 -4.37
C VAL A 515 -16.95 4.82 -4.71
N SER A 516 -16.61 6.00 -4.21
CA SER A 516 -17.05 7.27 -4.80
C SER A 516 -15.92 8.28 -4.87
N GLY A 517 -16.12 9.35 -5.63
CA GLY A 517 -15.18 10.45 -5.66
C GLY A 517 -15.48 11.46 -6.73
N THR A 518 -14.51 12.33 -6.99
CA THR A 518 -14.55 13.27 -8.11
C THR A 518 -14.50 12.53 -9.46
N GLU A 519 -13.56 11.60 -9.61
CA GLU A 519 -13.29 10.87 -10.85
C GLU A 519 -12.32 9.71 -10.56
N LEU A 520 -12.50 8.57 -11.22
CA LEU A 520 -11.62 7.40 -11.12
C LEU A 520 -11.08 7.06 -12.51
N TRP A 521 -9.76 7.11 -12.69
CA TRP A 521 -9.07 6.71 -13.91
C TRP A 521 -8.49 5.31 -13.75
N LEU A 522 -8.77 4.40 -14.68
CA LEU A 522 -8.24 3.04 -14.65
C LEU A 522 -7.34 2.74 -15.86
N ARG A 523 -6.21 2.10 -15.58
CA ARG A 523 -5.41 1.31 -16.53
C ARG A 523 -5.42 -0.18 -16.17
N GLY A 524 -5.45 -0.49 -14.88
CA GLY A 524 -5.41 -1.85 -14.34
C GLY A 524 -6.73 -2.61 -14.34
N ARG A 525 -6.98 -3.34 -13.25
CA ARG A 525 -8.06 -4.34 -13.14
C ARG A 525 -9.10 -3.98 -12.07
N ILE A 526 -10.37 -4.25 -12.36
CA ILE A 526 -11.45 -4.37 -11.36
C ILE A 526 -11.80 -5.85 -11.20
N ASP A 527 -11.91 -6.30 -9.94
CA ASP A 527 -12.54 -7.57 -9.58
C ASP A 527 -13.78 -7.34 -8.71
N VAL A 528 -14.90 -8.01 -9.02
CA VAL A 528 -16.14 -7.92 -8.26
C VAL A 528 -16.64 -9.31 -7.84
N THR A 529 -16.46 -9.60 -6.55
CA THR A 529 -17.13 -10.70 -5.84
C THR A 529 -18.33 -10.13 -5.07
N GLY A 530 -19.53 -10.67 -5.30
CA GLY A 530 -20.76 -10.18 -4.65
C GLY A 530 -21.19 -8.80 -5.16
N ASN A 531 -21.73 -7.94 -4.29
CA ASN A 531 -22.29 -6.64 -4.69
C ASN A 531 -21.27 -5.49 -4.63
N ALA A 532 -21.08 -4.78 -5.75
CA ALA A 532 -20.24 -3.59 -5.87
C ALA A 532 -21.00 -2.38 -6.44
N VAL A 533 -20.62 -1.17 -5.99
CA VAL A 533 -21.08 0.11 -6.56
C VAL A 533 -19.90 1.04 -6.81
N ILE A 534 -19.76 1.53 -8.04
CA ILE A 534 -18.87 2.64 -8.37
C ILE A 534 -19.72 3.88 -8.61
N GLU A 535 -19.59 4.84 -7.70
CA GLU A 535 -20.29 6.14 -7.72
C GLU A 535 -19.41 7.29 -8.24
N ALA A 536 -18.12 7.02 -8.49
CA ALA A 536 -17.23 7.94 -9.20
C ALA A 536 -17.41 7.81 -10.72
N PRO A 537 -17.37 8.90 -11.49
CA PRO A 537 -17.21 8.84 -12.95
C PRO A 537 -15.97 8.02 -13.31
N LEU A 538 -16.11 7.08 -14.25
CA LEU A 538 -15.06 6.12 -14.60
C LEU A 538 -14.40 6.48 -15.95
N MET A 539 -13.12 6.82 -15.90
CA MET A 539 -12.29 7.09 -17.06
C MET A 539 -11.34 5.91 -17.34
N VAL A 540 -11.12 5.60 -18.62
CA VAL A 540 -10.25 4.54 -19.10
C VAL A 540 -9.24 5.17 -20.08
N PHE A 541 -7.97 4.82 -19.97
CA PHE A 541 -6.95 5.38 -20.86
C PHE A 541 -6.95 4.71 -22.24
N ASN A 542 -6.61 5.48 -23.26
CA ASN A 542 -6.49 5.00 -24.64
C ASN A 542 -5.09 4.40 -24.91
N ASN A 543 -4.74 3.31 -24.24
CA ASN A 543 -3.47 2.60 -24.42
C ASN A 543 -3.68 1.11 -24.74
N PRO A 544 -3.49 0.64 -25.99
CA PRO A 544 -3.66 -0.78 -26.33
C PRO A 544 -2.59 -1.70 -25.73
N ALA A 545 -1.54 -1.18 -25.09
CA ALA A 545 -0.56 -1.98 -24.34
C ALA A 545 -0.98 -2.24 -22.87
N GLN A 546 -2.07 -1.62 -22.39
CA GLN A 546 -2.60 -1.79 -21.03
C GLN A 546 -4.13 -1.89 -21.10
N GLU A 547 -4.66 -3.07 -21.46
CA GLU A 547 -6.11 -3.33 -21.47
C GLU A 547 -6.68 -3.29 -20.04
N THR A 548 -7.49 -2.26 -19.74
CA THR A 548 -8.28 -2.21 -18.52
C THR A 548 -9.29 -3.34 -18.49
N THR A 549 -9.23 -4.18 -17.47
CA THR A 549 -10.08 -5.36 -17.31
C THR A 549 -11.09 -5.18 -16.20
N VAL A 550 -12.34 -5.56 -16.43
CA VAL A 550 -13.43 -5.56 -15.43
C VAL A 550 -13.98 -6.96 -15.33
N HIS A 551 -13.67 -7.67 -14.26
CA HIS A 551 -14.10 -9.04 -14.02
C HIS A 551 -15.15 -9.06 -12.91
N ALA A 552 -16.38 -9.52 -13.21
CA ALA A 552 -17.47 -9.52 -12.25
C ALA A 552 -18.16 -10.89 -12.17
N GLY A 553 -18.04 -11.53 -11.00
CA GLY A 553 -18.78 -12.73 -10.62
C GLY A 553 -20.09 -12.44 -9.88
N GLY A 554 -20.31 -11.19 -9.49
CA GLY A 554 -21.52 -10.74 -8.80
C GLY A 554 -22.21 -9.59 -9.51
N LYS A 555 -22.60 -8.58 -8.74
CA LYS A 555 -23.34 -7.40 -9.23
C LYS A 555 -22.43 -6.18 -9.22
N LEU A 556 -22.23 -5.56 -10.36
CA LEU A 556 -21.57 -4.26 -10.51
C LEU A 556 -22.58 -3.19 -10.93
N ASN A 557 -22.80 -2.20 -10.05
CA ASN A 557 -23.54 -0.99 -10.36
C ASN A 557 -22.58 0.16 -10.70
N LEU A 558 -22.84 0.90 -11.78
CA LEU A 558 -22.12 2.11 -12.15
C LEU A 558 -23.11 3.30 -12.07
N LEU A 559 -22.98 4.13 -11.03
CA LEU A 559 -24.07 5.00 -10.53
C LEU A 559 -23.60 6.33 -9.91
N PRO A 560 -23.61 7.48 -10.61
CA PRO A 560 -24.00 7.69 -12.01
C PRO A 560 -22.90 8.31 -12.88
N GLY A 561 -23.05 8.15 -14.20
CA GLY A 561 -22.62 9.18 -15.14
C GLY A 561 -21.16 9.10 -15.58
N ARG A 562 -20.95 8.26 -16.60
CA ARG A 562 -19.82 8.18 -17.55
C ARG A 562 -18.87 7.00 -17.33
N MET A 563 -18.61 6.32 -18.45
CA MET A 563 -17.60 5.28 -18.65
C MET A 563 -16.96 5.59 -20.00
N GLY A 564 -15.77 6.20 -20.01
CA GLY A 564 -15.22 6.77 -21.24
C GLY A 564 -13.75 7.15 -21.19
N ILE A 565 -13.28 7.89 -22.19
CA ILE A 565 -11.88 8.31 -22.35
C ILE A 565 -11.81 9.85 -22.23
N GLY A 566 -11.73 10.37 -21.01
CA GLY A 566 -11.50 11.80 -20.73
C GLY A 566 -12.47 12.75 -21.47
N SER A 567 -12.03 13.32 -22.59
CA SER A 567 -12.85 14.20 -23.46
C SER A 567 -13.96 13.49 -24.24
N SER A 568 -13.94 12.15 -24.31
CA SER A 568 -14.92 11.30 -24.99
C SER A 568 -15.59 10.38 -23.97
N PRO A 569 -16.53 10.91 -23.16
CA PRO A 569 -16.94 10.33 -21.87
C PRO A 569 -17.84 9.09 -21.94
N ASP A 570 -18.16 8.63 -23.15
CA ASP A 570 -19.15 7.59 -23.38
C ASP A 570 -18.57 6.42 -24.24
N VAL A 571 -17.24 6.33 -24.41
CA VAL A 571 -16.54 5.32 -25.23
C VAL A 571 -15.66 4.40 -24.39
N TYR A 572 -16.00 3.12 -24.27
CA TYR A 572 -15.23 2.13 -23.50
C TYR A 572 -14.38 1.22 -24.40
N ARG A 573 -13.07 1.15 -24.13
CA ARG A 573 -12.08 0.36 -24.89
C ARG A 573 -11.48 -0.84 -24.15
N GLY A 574 -11.85 -1.04 -22.87
CA GLY A 574 -11.35 -2.16 -22.07
C GLY A 574 -12.08 -3.47 -22.36
N ARG A 575 -11.92 -4.44 -21.45
CA ARG A 575 -12.52 -5.77 -21.50
C ARG A 575 -13.40 -6.01 -20.27
N ILE A 576 -14.71 -6.14 -20.47
CA ILE A 576 -15.66 -6.55 -19.43
C ILE A 576 -15.90 -8.06 -19.55
N MET A 577 -15.79 -8.77 -18.43
CA MET A 577 -16.07 -10.20 -18.31
C MET A 577 -17.11 -10.40 -17.20
N LEU A 578 -18.29 -10.89 -17.55
CA LEU A 578 -19.39 -11.17 -16.64
C LEU A 578 -19.57 -12.70 -16.50
N GLU A 579 -19.29 -13.24 -15.31
CA GLU A 579 -19.41 -14.67 -15.02
C GLU A 579 -20.88 -15.14 -14.89
N GLN A 580 -21.08 -16.40 -14.52
CA GLN A 580 -22.40 -17.03 -14.46
C GLN A 580 -23.37 -16.30 -13.52
N ASN A 581 -24.44 -15.74 -14.10
CA ASN A 581 -25.48 -14.96 -13.42
C ASN A 581 -25.02 -13.59 -12.88
N ALA A 582 -23.83 -13.11 -13.29
CA ALA A 582 -23.37 -11.77 -12.96
C ALA A 582 -24.31 -10.68 -13.53
N TYR A 583 -24.31 -9.51 -12.88
CA TYR A 583 -25.23 -8.41 -13.20
C TYR A 583 -24.48 -7.09 -13.35
N LEU A 584 -24.68 -6.39 -14.46
CA LEU A 584 -24.09 -5.09 -14.75
C LEU A 584 -25.17 -4.04 -15.00
N LEU A 585 -25.14 -2.94 -14.24
CA LEU A 585 -25.97 -1.75 -14.46
C LEU A 585 -25.12 -0.61 -15.04
N LEU A 586 -25.42 -0.24 -16.28
CA LEU A 586 -24.76 0.82 -17.05
C LEU A 586 -25.67 2.05 -17.11
N ASN A 587 -25.33 3.10 -16.35
CA ASN A 587 -26.04 4.37 -16.36
C ASN A 587 -25.05 5.52 -16.64
N VAL A 588 -24.99 5.97 -17.89
CA VAL A 588 -24.12 7.08 -18.33
C VAL A 588 -24.78 8.47 -18.16
N GLY A 589 -26.01 8.51 -17.64
CA GLY A 589 -26.63 9.67 -16.99
C GLY A 589 -27.17 10.75 -17.92
N LEU A 590 -26.28 11.44 -18.65
CA LEU A 590 -26.67 12.51 -19.59
C LEU A 590 -26.65 12.07 -21.06
N ALA A 591 -25.90 11.01 -21.38
CA ALA A 591 -26.03 10.31 -22.65
C ALA A 591 -27.12 9.23 -22.54
N SER A 592 -27.76 8.88 -23.66
CA SER A 592 -28.74 7.77 -23.75
C SER A 592 -28.17 6.52 -24.41
N SER A 593 -26.86 6.53 -24.66
CA SER A 593 -26.10 5.42 -25.25
C SER A 593 -24.61 5.49 -24.87
N TRP A 594 -23.95 4.33 -24.81
CA TRP A 594 -22.49 4.19 -24.69
C TRP A 594 -21.94 3.43 -25.89
N GLU A 595 -20.70 3.73 -26.28
CA GLU A 595 -19.95 3.02 -27.32
C GLU A 595 -19.05 1.94 -26.69
N LEU A 596 -19.32 0.69 -27.01
CA LEU A 596 -18.46 -0.45 -26.72
C LEU A 596 -17.47 -0.62 -27.88
N ALA A 597 -16.28 -0.05 -27.74
CA ALA A 597 -15.17 -0.15 -28.69
C ALA A 597 -14.11 -1.20 -28.29
N GLY A 598 -14.21 -1.72 -27.07
CA GLY A 598 -13.42 -2.85 -26.55
C GLY A 598 -14.18 -4.16 -26.65
N SER A 599 -14.26 -4.92 -25.55
CA SER A 599 -15.02 -6.17 -25.49
C SER A 599 -15.93 -6.32 -24.26
N LEU A 600 -17.07 -6.98 -24.46
CA LEU A 600 -18.02 -7.42 -23.43
C LEU A 600 -18.29 -8.92 -23.61
N ASN A 601 -17.81 -9.72 -22.67
CA ASN A 601 -17.97 -11.17 -22.65
C ASN A 601 -18.99 -11.56 -21.55
N MET A 602 -19.98 -12.38 -21.90
CA MET A 602 -21.11 -12.73 -21.01
C MET A 602 -21.35 -14.24 -20.90
N THR A 603 -21.28 -14.78 -19.69
CA THR A 603 -21.66 -16.18 -19.40
C THR A 603 -23.01 -16.21 -18.67
N ASN A 604 -24.13 -16.38 -19.36
CA ASN A 604 -25.48 -16.31 -18.77
C ASN A 604 -25.70 -15.07 -17.86
N ALA A 605 -25.18 -13.91 -18.27
CA ALA A 605 -25.14 -12.70 -17.47
C ALA A 605 -26.32 -11.76 -17.78
N THR A 606 -26.54 -10.76 -16.92
CA THR A 606 -27.55 -9.70 -17.14
C THR A 606 -26.88 -8.35 -17.24
N VAL A 607 -27.15 -7.61 -18.32
CA VAL A 607 -26.81 -6.18 -18.45
C VAL A 607 -28.09 -5.37 -18.50
N THR A 608 -28.11 -4.18 -17.92
CA THR A 608 -29.28 -3.28 -17.97
C THR A 608 -28.86 -1.81 -18.02
N GLY A 609 -29.69 -0.97 -18.65
CA GLY A 609 -29.55 0.48 -18.65
C GLY A 609 -29.56 1.09 -20.06
N ASP A 610 -28.58 1.97 -20.31
CA ASP A 610 -28.53 2.78 -21.54
C ASP A 610 -28.24 1.96 -22.81
N SER A 611 -28.53 2.55 -23.98
CA SER A 611 -28.39 1.87 -25.27
C SER A 611 -26.92 1.55 -25.59
N ILE A 612 -26.64 0.40 -26.21
CA ILE A 612 -25.29 0.01 -26.62
C ILE A 612 -25.07 0.37 -28.09
N ILE A 613 -23.91 0.96 -28.41
CA ILE A 613 -23.36 1.06 -29.75
C ILE A 613 -22.08 0.20 -29.76
N ASN A 614 -22.15 -1.02 -30.29
CA ASN A 614 -21.01 -1.91 -30.39
C ASN A 614 -20.18 -1.57 -31.64
N THR A 615 -18.96 -1.09 -31.44
CA THR A 615 -17.93 -0.90 -32.47
C THR A 615 -16.75 -1.88 -32.31
N GLY A 616 -16.69 -2.58 -31.18
CA GLY A 616 -15.78 -3.69 -30.90
C GLY A 616 -16.48 -5.06 -30.90
N HIS A 617 -16.33 -5.83 -29.82
CA HIS A 617 -16.86 -7.19 -29.69
C HIS A 617 -17.82 -7.35 -28.52
N LEU A 618 -19.01 -7.90 -28.77
CA LEU A 618 -19.93 -8.38 -27.74
C LEU A 618 -20.11 -9.88 -27.93
N ARG A 619 -19.56 -10.70 -27.03
CA ARG A 619 -19.67 -12.16 -27.06
C ARG A 619 -20.47 -12.67 -25.88
N GLY A 620 -21.33 -13.67 -26.07
CA GLY A 620 -21.87 -14.43 -24.94
C GLY A 620 -23.36 -14.72 -24.94
N SER A 621 -23.80 -15.23 -23.79
CA SER A 621 -25.17 -15.61 -23.49
C SER A 621 -25.73 -14.83 -22.29
N GLY A 622 -27.05 -14.67 -22.26
CA GLY A 622 -27.74 -13.93 -21.20
C GLY A 622 -28.74 -12.91 -21.74
N THR A 623 -28.91 -11.79 -21.03
CA THR A 623 -29.91 -10.77 -21.38
C THR A 623 -29.39 -9.33 -21.27
N LEU A 624 -29.65 -8.54 -22.31
CA LEU A 624 -29.37 -7.11 -22.40
C LEU A 624 -30.70 -6.32 -22.29
N TYR A 625 -31.03 -5.79 -21.11
CA TYR A 625 -32.18 -4.91 -20.88
C TYR A 625 -31.81 -3.46 -21.23
N VAL A 626 -31.66 -3.19 -22.53
CA VAL A 626 -31.17 -1.92 -23.09
C VAL A 626 -32.10 -1.42 -24.21
N GLY A 627 -32.35 -0.11 -24.30
CA GLY A 627 -33.32 0.47 -25.24
C GLY A 627 -32.96 0.36 -26.74
N LYS A 628 -31.73 -0.05 -27.05
CA LYS A 628 -31.21 -0.43 -28.37
C LYS A 628 -29.86 -1.14 -28.17
N LEU A 629 -29.61 -2.23 -28.90
CA LEU A 629 -28.26 -2.65 -29.27
C LEU A 629 -28.07 -2.28 -30.75
N GLU A 630 -27.14 -1.38 -31.03
CA GLU A 630 -26.68 -1.05 -32.38
C GLU A 630 -25.33 -1.71 -32.60
N ASN A 631 -25.21 -2.55 -33.63
CA ASN A 631 -24.01 -3.32 -33.93
C ASN A 631 -23.36 -2.84 -35.23
N SER A 632 -22.17 -2.27 -35.09
CA SER A 632 -21.26 -1.86 -36.16
C SER A 632 -19.90 -2.56 -36.08
N GLY A 633 -19.69 -3.39 -35.05
CA GLY A 633 -18.57 -4.33 -34.87
C GLY A 633 -19.07 -5.77 -34.94
N THR A 634 -18.66 -6.63 -34.01
CA THR A 634 -19.07 -8.04 -33.97
C THR A 634 -19.95 -8.34 -32.75
N VAL A 635 -21.08 -9.02 -32.96
CA VAL A 635 -21.89 -9.65 -31.92
C VAL A 635 -21.82 -11.16 -32.12
N ASP A 636 -21.08 -11.86 -31.25
CA ASP A 636 -20.99 -13.32 -31.25
C ASP A 636 -21.98 -13.87 -30.21
N VAL A 637 -23.03 -14.55 -30.65
CA VAL A 637 -24.00 -15.14 -29.72
C VAL A 637 -23.38 -16.38 -29.08
N GLY A 638 -23.64 -16.55 -27.78
CA GLY A 638 -23.13 -17.70 -27.02
C GLY A 638 -21.70 -17.53 -26.53
N ASP A 639 -21.30 -18.43 -25.63
CA ASP A 639 -19.88 -18.75 -25.45
C ASP A 639 -19.73 -20.23 -25.78
N SER A 640 -19.22 -20.50 -26.98
CA SER A 640 -19.44 -21.70 -27.77
C SER A 640 -20.89 -21.94 -28.22
N ILE A 641 -21.89 -22.04 -27.34
CA ILE A 641 -23.33 -22.11 -27.74
C ILE A 641 -24.25 -21.58 -26.63
N GLY A 642 -25.21 -20.73 -26.97
CA GLY A 642 -26.24 -20.23 -26.06
C GLY A 642 -27.33 -19.38 -26.72
N VAL A 643 -27.88 -18.44 -25.94
CA VAL A 643 -28.91 -17.50 -26.37
C VAL A 643 -28.53 -16.11 -25.86
N LEU A 644 -28.51 -15.12 -26.75
CA LEU A 644 -28.43 -13.71 -26.39
C LEU A 644 -29.82 -13.09 -26.53
N ASN A 645 -30.33 -12.50 -25.45
CA ASN A 645 -31.66 -11.91 -25.41
C ASN A 645 -31.54 -10.38 -25.33
N ILE A 646 -32.06 -9.66 -26.31
CA ILE A 646 -32.33 -8.21 -26.21
C ILE A 646 -33.70 -8.09 -25.52
N GLY A 647 -33.66 -7.68 -24.25
CA GLY A 647 -34.75 -7.78 -23.30
C GLY A 647 -35.92 -6.82 -23.53
N GLU A 648 -36.81 -6.71 -22.55
CA GLU A 648 -38.01 -5.86 -22.63
C GLU A 648 -37.65 -4.41 -22.95
N GLY A 649 -38.39 -3.81 -23.89
CA GLY A 649 -38.12 -2.46 -24.41
C GLY A 649 -36.94 -2.37 -25.40
N GLY A 650 -36.18 -3.46 -25.59
CA GLY A 650 -34.99 -3.49 -26.42
C GLY A 650 -35.22 -3.96 -27.87
N ARG A 651 -34.42 -3.38 -28.77
CA ARG A 651 -34.41 -3.60 -30.24
C ARG A 651 -32.99 -3.83 -30.73
N TYR A 652 -32.84 -4.56 -31.83
CA TYR A 652 -31.56 -4.80 -32.48
C TYR A 652 -31.45 -3.97 -33.77
N VAL A 653 -30.29 -3.37 -34.02
CA VAL A 653 -29.97 -2.68 -35.27
C VAL A 653 -28.56 -3.10 -35.67
N GLN A 654 -28.40 -3.80 -36.79
CA GLN A 654 -27.10 -4.01 -37.41
C GLN A 654 -26.88 -2.97 -38.50
N THR A 655 -25.63 -2.51 -38.65
CA THR A 655 -25.21 -1.58 -39.71
C THR A 655 -24.37 -2.32 -40.76
N ALA A 656 -24.07 -1.68 -41.88
CA ALA A 656 -23.27 -2.25 -42.98
C ALA A 656 -21.88 -2.80 -42.58
N SER A 657 -21.28 -2.34 -41.47
CA SER A 657 -20.02 -2.89 -40.94
C SER A 657 -20.21 -3.95 -39.85
N GLY A 658 -21.44 -4.11 -39.35
CA GLY A 658 -21.76 -5.07 -38.30
C GLY A 658 -21.73 -6.51 -38.78
N THR A 659 -21.25 -7.40 -37.92
CA THR A 659 -21.34 -8.87 -38.08
C THR A 659 -22.11 -9.47 -36.91
N LEU A 660 -23.04 -10.38 -37.21
CA LEU A 660 -23.63 -11.32 -36.24
C LEU A 660 -22.97 -12.69 -36.42
N GLY A 661 -22.35 -13.22 -35.37
CA GLY A 661 -21.79 -14.57 -35.30
C GLY A 661 -22.74 -15.55 -34.62
N ILE A 662 -22.84 -16.76 -35.18
CA ILE A 662 -23.68 -17.88 -34.73
C ILE A 662 -22.86 -19.17 -34.82
N GLU A 663 -22.62 -19.88 -33.71
CA GLU A 663 -21.96 -21.18 -33.72
C GLU A 663 -23.03 -22.31 -33.81
N ALA A 664 -22.72 -23.43 -34.48
CA ALA A 664 -23.65 -24.54 -34.68
C ALA A 664 -23.01 -25.94 -34.63
N SER A 665 -23.54 -26.81 -33.77
CA SER A 665 -23.20 -28.24 -33.59
C SER A 665 -24.41 -29.20 -33.72
N GLY A 666 -25.59 -28.67 -34.03
CA GLY A 666 -26.82 -29.47 -34.18
C GLY A 666 -28.10 -28.63 -34.18
N PHE A 667 -29.24 -29.27 -34.38
CA PHE A 667 -30.53 -28.64 -34.72
C PHE A 667 -31.35 -28.05 -33.54
N ARG A 668 -30.80 -27.93 -32.32
CA ARG A 668 -31.55 -27.44 -31.13
C ARG A 668 -31.13 -26.01 -30.76
N PRO A 669 -32.03 -25.01 -30.77
CA PRO A 669 -31.66 -23.64 -30.44
C PRO A 669 -31.19 -23.52 -28.99
N GLY A 670 -30.23 -22.63 -28.74
CA GLY A 670 -29.71 -22.31 -27.41
C GLY A 670 -28.94 -23.43 -26.71
N THR A 671 -28.73 -24.57 -27.37
CA THR A 671 -28.14 -25.79 -26.78
C THR A 671 -27.35 -26.62 -27.79
N ARG A 672 -27.58 -26.45 -29.09
CA ARG A 672 -26.80 -27.02 -30.19
C ARG A 672 -26.56 -26.04 -31.35
N TYR A 673 -27.28 -24.93 -31.44
CA TYR A 673 -26.87 -23.76 -32.23
C TYR A 673 -27.31 -22.47 -31.54
N ASP A 674 -26.63 -21.37 -31.85
CA ASP A 674 -26.91 -20.06 -31.26
C ASP A 674 -28.20 -19.40 -31.75
N GLN A 675 -28.80 -18.58 -30.89
CA GLN A 675 -30.02 -17.85 -31.22
C GLN A 675 -30.03 -16.45 -30.60
N LEU A 676 -30.07 -15.43 -31.45
CA LEU A 676 -30.38 -14.06 -31.04
C LEU A 676 -31.90 -13.92 -30.87
N LYS A 677 -32.35 -13.42 -29.73
CA LYS A 677 -33.76 -13.11 -29.46
C LYS A 677 -33.92 -11.63 -29.19
N VAL A 678 -34.85 -10.98 -29.88
CA VAL A 678 -35.12 -9.55 -29.76
C VAL A 678 -36.57 -9.38 -29.31
N THR A 679 -36.81 -8.66 -28.22
CA THR A 679 -38.18 -8.48 -27.71
C THR A 679 -39.00 -7.52 -28.58
N LEU A 680 -38.37 -6.51 -29.15
CA LEU A 680 -38.95 -5.65 -30.19
C LEU A 680 -38.43 -6.03 -31.58
N GLY A 681 -38.39 -5.07 -32.52
CA GLY A 681 -37.95 -5.29 -33.88
C GLY A 681 -36.43 -5.40 -34.05
N ALA A 682 -36.02 -6.06 -35.12
CA ALA A 682 -34.65 -6.08 -35.63
C ALA A 682 -34.55 -5.35 -36.98
N THR A 683 -33.51 -4.53 -37.13
CA THR A 683 -33.09 -3.93 -38.40
C THR A 683 -31.77 -4.53 -38.82
N LEU A 684 -31.67 -5.02 -40.05
CA LEU A 684 -30.56 -5.86 -40.54
C LEU A 684 -29.87 -5.23 -41.76
N ASP A 685 -28.55 -5.31 -41.74
CA ASP A 685 -27.57 -4.85 -42.73
C ASP A 685 -26.24 -5.60 -42.43
N GLY A 686 -25.21 -5.44 -43.24
CA GLY A 686 -23.89 -6.05 -42.99
C GLY A 686 -23.93 -7.59 -43.05
N LYS A 687 -23.16 -8.28 -42.20
CA LYS A 687 -22.89 -9.72 -42.32
C LYS A 687 -23.57 -10.61 -41.27
N LEU A 688 -23.94 -11.81 -41.69
CA LEU A 688 -24.17 -12.97 -40.81
C LEU A 688 -23.06 -14.01 -41.07
N SER A 689 -22.28 -14.35 -40.04
CA SER A 689 -21.33 -15.49 -40.05
C SER A 689 -21.98 -16.66 -39.30
N VAL A 690 -21.97 -17.85 -39.90
CA VAL A 690 -22.43 -19.08 -39.23
C VAL A 690 -21.33 -20.14 -39.30
N ASP A 691 -20.87 -20.54 -38.13
CA ASP A 691 -19.66 -21.35 -37.97
C ASP A 691 -20.06 -22.76 -37.46
N PHE A 692 -19.85 -23.78 -38.30
CA PHE A 692 -20.27 -25.16 -38.02
C PHE A 692 -19.19 -25.91 -37.23
N ILE A 693 -19.28 -25.81 -35.90
CA ILE A 693 -18.29 -26.30 -34.94
C ILE A 693 -18.44 -27.80 -34.60
N ASN A 694 -17.44 -28.34 -33.91
CA ASN A 694 -17.41 -29.73 -33.41
C ASN A 694 -17.61 -30.82 -34.50
N GLY A 695 -17.22 -30.52 -35.74
CA GLY A 695 -17.35 -31.44 -36.88
C GLY A 695 -18.78 -31.65 -37.36
N TYR A 696 -19.73 -30.81 -36.96
CA TYR A 696 -21.12 -30.91 -37.40
C TYR A 696 -21.26 -30.49 -38.87
N LEU A 697 -21.85 -31.37 -39.67
CA LEU A 697 -22.24 -31.08 -41.06
C LEU A 697 -23.77 -31.16 -41.16
N PRO A 698 -24.48 -30.04 -41.40
CA PRO A 698 -25.94 -30.05 -41.46
C PRO A 698 -26.41 -30.51 -42.84
N ALA A 699 -27.30 -31.50 -42.89
CA ALA A 699 -27.87 -31.97 -44.16
C ALA A 699 -28.71 -30.90 -44.87
N ALA A 700 -28.81 -31.00 -46.20
CA ALA A 700 -29.71 -30.18 -47.01
C ALA A 700 -31.16 -30.21 -46.50
N GLY A 701 -31.83 -29.06 -46.50
CA GLY A 701 -33.17 -28.87 -45.93
C GLY A 701 -33.22 -28.70 -44.41
N VAL A 702 -32.10 -28.81 -43.69
CA VAL A 702 -32.03 -28.40 -42.28
C VAL A 702 -32.18 -26.88 -42.18
N ARG A 703 -32.88 -26.41 -41.14
CA ARG A 703 -33.19 -25.00 -40.90
C ARG A 703 -32.81 -24.56 -39.48
N PHE A 704 -32.22 -23.38 -39.38
CA PHE A 704 -31.80 -22.74 -38.14
C PHE A 704 -32.48 -21.37 -38.00
N ASP A 705 -33.36 -21.21 -37.01
CA ASP A 705 -33.97 -19.92 -36.68
C ASP A 705 -32.96 -19.08 -35.87
N VAL A 706 -31.95 -18.54 -36.55
CA VAL A 706 -30.80 -17.85 -35.92
C VAL A 706 -31.18 -16.55 -35.22
N LEU A 707 -32.25 -15.89 -35.65
CA LEU A 707 -32.73 -14.62 -35.10
C LEU A 707 -34.26 -14.64 -34.99
N LEU A 708 -34.78 -14.35 -33.79
CA LEU A 708 -36.22 -14.15 -33.53
C LEU A 708 -36.47 -12.71 -33.08
N ALA A 709 -37.52 -12.05 -33.57
CA ALA A 709 -37.89 -10.67 -33.24
C ALA A 709 -39.42 -10.45 -33.30
N SER A 710 -39.93 -9.33 -32.77
CA SER A 710 -41.35 -8.96 -32.98
C SER A 710 -41.63 -8.41 -34.39
N SER A 711 -40.58 -7.95 -35.07
CA SER A 711 -40.60 -7.57 -36.48
C SER A 711 -39.19 -7.63 -37.09
N ILE A 712 -39.09 -8.07 -38.35
CA ILE A 712 -37.84 -8.03 -39.13
C ILE A 712 -37.91 -6.88 -40.16
N SER A 713 -36.79 -6.19 -40.35
CA SER A 713 -36.63 -5.13 -41.35
C SER A 713 -35.19 -5.10 -41.88
N GLY A 714 -35.01 -4.71 -43.14
CA GLY A 714 -33.71 -4.89 -43.82
C GLY A 714 -33.36 -6.35 -44.09
N GLN A 715 -32.14 -6.60 -44.54
CA GLN A 715 -31.57 -7.93 -44.83
C GLN A 715 -30.06 -7.86 -44.56
N PHE A 716 -29.43 -9.00 -44.24
CA PHE A 716 -27.97 -9.07 -44.24
C PHE A 716 -27.49 -8.94 -45.69
N ALA A 717 -26.49 -8.10 -45.92
CA ALA A 717 -25.85 -7.90 -47.22
C ALA A 717 -24.91 -9.07 -47.59
N GLU A 718 -24.40 -9.79 -46.58
CA GLU A 718 -23.48 -10.92 -46.73
C GLU A 718 -23.89 -12.08 -45.82
N LEU A 719 -23.80 -13.31 -46.35
CA LEU A 719 -23.85 -14.55 -45.58
C LEU A 719 -22.51 -15.27 -45.74
N GLU A 720 -21.85 -15.54 -44.62
CA GLU A 720 -20.62 -16.35 -44.57
C GLU A 720 -20.92 -17.64 -43.80
N LEU A 721 -20.57 -18.79 -44.39
CA LEU A 721 -20.76 -20.12 -43.78
C LEU A 721 -19.40 -20.80 -43.63
N ARG A 722 -18.93 -21.00 -42.40
CA ARG A 722 -17.69 -21.77 -42.15
C ARG A 722 -18.03 -23.23 -41.90
N ALA A 723 -17.72 -24.08 -42.88
CA ALA A 723 -17.81 -25.52 -42.74
C ALA A 723 -16.61 -26.09 -41.94
N PRO A 724 -16.70 -27.32 -41.40
CA PRO A 724 -15.53 -28.03 -40.89
C PRO A 724 -14.44 -28.26 -41.96
N GLU A 725 -13.20 -28.50 -41.54
CA GLU A 725 -12.07 -28.74 -42.44
C GLU A 725 -12.34 -29.86 -43.47
N GLY A 726 -12.08 -29.56 -44.75
CA GLY A 726 -12.39 -30.47 -45.87
C GLY A 726 -13.88 -30.70 -46.10
N ARG A 727 -14.76 -29.78 -45.70
CA ARG A 727 -16.21 -29.79 -46.02
C ARG A 727 -16.63 -28.49 -46.68
N PHE A 728 -17.77 -28.51 -47.35
CA PHE A 728 -18.49 -27.32 -47.79
C PHE A 728 -19.92 -27.31 -47.22
N VAL A 729 -20.49 -26.12 -47.08
CA VAL A 729 -21.92 -25.90 -46.76
C VAL A 729 -22.42 -24.71 -47.57
N GLU A 730 -23.52 -24.91 -48.31
CA GLU A 730 -24.25 -23.86 -49.02
C GLU A 730 -25.59 -23.62 -48.33
N GLY A 731 -26.06 -22.38 -48.29
CA GLY A 731 -27.32 -22.04 -47.66
C GLY A 731 -27.89 -20.69 -48.10
N GLN A 732 -29.15 -20.45 -47.73
CA GLN A 732 -29.88 -19.21 -48.01
C GLN A 732 -30.60 -18.68 -46.76
N LEU A 733 -30.83 -17.37 -46.72
CA LEU A 733 -31.57 -16.73 -45.63
C LEU A 733 -33.03 -16.49 -46.02
N LEU A 734 -33.92 -17.12 -45.25
CA LEU A 734 -35.36 -16.92 -45.35
C LEU A 734 -35.81 -15.87 -44.34
N TYR A 735 -36.35 -14.75 -44.84
CA TYR A 735 -36.82 -13.64 -44.02
C TYR A 735 -38.32 -13.78 -43.74
N GLY A 736 -38.67 -14.12 -42.51
CA GLY A 736 -40.04 -14.09 -42.00
C GLY A 736 -40.40 -12.72 -41.43
N ALA A 737 -41.67 -12.55 -41.03
CA ALA A 737 -42.09 -11.34 -40.32
C ALA A 737 -41.49 -11.24 -38.91
N ASP A 738 -41.22 -12.39 -38.27
CA ASP A 738 -40.81 -12.54 -36.88
C ASP A 738 -39.45 -13.25 -36.69
N ARG A 739 -38.77 -13.61 -37.78
CA ARG A 739 -37.52 -14.39 -37.74
C ARG A 739 -36.65 -14.27 -38.98
N VAL A 740 -35.37 -14.59 -38.82
CA VAL A 740 -34.49 -14.99 -39.93
C VAL A 740 -34.14 -16.46 -39.75
N THR A 741 -34.32 -17.24 -40.79
CA THR A 741 -34.02 -18.68 -40.82
C THR A 741 -32.95 -18.96 -41.86
N LEU A 742 -31.79 -19.50 -41.45
CA LEU A 742 -30.85 -20.11 -42.39
C LEU A 742 -31.41 -21.46 -42.83
N GLU A 743 -31.54 -21.67 -44.13
CA GLU A 743 -31.84 -22.97 -44.75
C GLU A 743 -30.61 -23.49 -45.49
N ILE A 744 -30.21 -24.72 -45.19
CA ILE A 744 -29.09 -25.39 -45.87
C ILE A 744 -29.57 -25.94 -47.21
N LEU A 745 -28.84 -25.61 -48.28
CA LEU A 745 -29.13 -26.02 -49.65
C LEU A 745 -28.31 -27.26 -50.04
N ALA A 746 -27.02 -27.28 -49.71
CA ALA A 746 -26.11 -28.38 -49.96
C ALA A 746 -25.02 -28.45 -48.87
N SER A 747 -24.42 -29.63 -48.71
CA SER A 747 -23.35 -29.87 -47.74
C SER A 747 -22.64 -31.18 -48.07
N GLY A 748 -21.33 -31.28 -47.90
CA GLY A 748 -20.59 -32.51 -48.17
C GLY A 748 -19.08 -32.36 -48.02
N PHE A 749 -18.35 -33.31 -48.60
CA PHE A 749 -16.88 -33.31 -48.68
C PHE A 749 -16.41 -32.38 -49.78
N THR A 750 -15.28 -31.67 -49.64
CA THR A 750 -14.84 -30.81 -50.75
C THR A 750 -14.41 -31.63 -51.96
N ALA A 751 -13.85 -32.83 -51.75
CA ALA A 751 -13.40 -33.74 -52.79
C ALA A 751 -14.47 -34.74 -53.32
N ASP A 752 -15.74 -34.60 -52.91
CA ASP A 752 -16.91 -35.25 -53.52
C ASP A 752 -17.28 -34.48 -54.80
N PHE A 753 -16.57 -34.79 -55.88
CA PHE A 753 -16.59 -34.02 -57.12
C PHE A 753 -17.74 -34.41 -58.04
N ASP A 754 -18.26 -35.63 -57.94
CA ASP A 754 -19.38 -36.09 -58.76
C ASP A 754 -20.77 -36.10 -58.08
N MET A 755 -20.79 -35.78 -56.77
CA MET A 755 -21.97 -35.46 -55.96
C MET A 755 -22.90 -36.65 -55.68
N ASP A 756 -22.37 -37.88 -55.69
CA ASP A 756 -23.11 -39.07 -55.27
C ASP A 756 -23.16 -39.23 -53.73
N GLY A 757 -22.20 -38.62 -53.02
CA GLY A 757 -22.20 -38.46 -51.57
C GLY A 757 -21.05 -39.15 -50.82
N ASP A 758 -20.14 -39.88 -51.50
CA ASP A 758 -18.86 -40.32 -50.91
C ASP A 758 -17.62 -39.70 -51.59
N VAL A 759 -16.43 -40.28 -51.39
CA VAL A 759 -15.15 -39.77 -51.94
C VAL A 759 -14.29 -40.96 -52.35
N ASP A 760 -14.27 -41.25 -53.65
CA ASP A 760 -13.92 -42.56 -54.20
C ASP A 760 -13.00 -42.44 -55.46
N GLY A 761 -12.79 -43.54 -56.19
CA GLY A 761 -12.12 -43.55 -57.49
C GLY A 761 -12.86 -42.83 -58.63
N ALA A 762 -14.17 -42.55 -58.50
CA ALA A 762 -14.96 -41.74 -59.41
C ALA A 762 -14.55 -40.26 -59.32
N ASP A 763 -14.42 -39.72 -58.12
CA ASP A 763 -13.91 -38.36 -57.87
C ASP A 763 -12.48 -38.20 -58.39
N LEU A 764 -11.64 -39.20 -58.15
CA LEU A 764 -10.29 -39.22 -58.72
C LEU A 764 -10.29 -39.17 -60.26
N LEU A 765 -11.36 -39.66 -60.91
CA LEU A 765 -11.52 -39.52 -62.35
C LEU A 765 -11.93 -38.08 -62.72
N ARG A 766 -12.81 -37.43 -61.95
CA ARG A 766 -13.17 -36.01 -62.14
C ARG A 766 -11.97 -35.08 -62.03
N TRP A 767 -11.19 -35.20 -60.95
CA TRP A 767 -9.98 -34.40 -60.76
C TRP A 767 -8.98 -34.60 -61.92
N LYS A 768 -8.80 -35.84 -62.41
CA LYS A 768 -7.95 -36.12 -63.60
C LYS A 768 -8.49 -35.53 -64.91
N GLU A 769 -9.80 -35.32 -65.02
CA GLU A 769 -10.41 -34.67 -66.18
C GLU A 769 -10.26 -33.14 -66.13
N GLY A 770 -10.30 -32.55 -64.94
CA GLY A 770 -10.16 -31.09 -64.70
C GLY A 770 -8.74 -30.56 -64.55
N PHE A 771 -7.76 -31.39 -64.16
CA PHE A 771 -6.39 -30.98 -63.83
C PHE A 771 -5.76 -30.00 -64.85
N GLY A 772 -5.40 -28.81 -64.37
CA GLY A 772 -4.83 -27.71 -65.17
C GLY A 772 -5.75 -27.15 -66.27
N ARG A 773 -7.08 -27.29 -66.14
CA ARG A 773 -8.09 -26.88 -67.14
C ARG A 773 -9.42 -26.37 -66.57
N ALA A 774 -9.74 -26.72 -65.33
CA ALA A 774 -10.99 -26.41 -64.66
C ALA A 774 -10.77 -25.46 -63.48
N HIS A 775 -11.88 -24.90 -62.97
CA HIS A 775 -11.91 -23.79 -62.00
C HIS A 775 -13.20 -23.88 -61.12
N ARG A 776 -13.58 -25.12 -60.74
CA ARG A 776 -14.88 -25.42 -60.11
C ARG A 776 -14.88 -26.76 -59.39
N ARG A 777 -15.59 -26.81 -58.27
CA ARG A 777 -15.65 -28.01 -57.41
C ARG A 777 -16.20 -29.25 -58.12
N GLU A 778 -17.25 -29.15 -58.95
CA GLU A 778 -17.75 -30.30 -59.71
C GLU A 778 -16.80 -30.81 -60.82
N GLN A 779 -15.58 -30.25 -60.88
CA GLN A 779 -14.56 -30.50 -61.89
C GLN A 779 -13.17 -30.79 -61.27
N GLY A 780 -13.03 -30.79 -59.94
CA GLY A 780 -11.80 -31.16 -59.24
C GLY A 780 -11.22 -30.12 -58.27
N ASP A 781 -11.80 -28.92 -58.16
CA ASP A 781 -11.35 -27.81 -57.29
C ASP A 781 -11.89 -28.01 -55.85
N ALA A 782 -11.04 -28.51 -54.96
CA ALA A 782 -11.39 -28.95 -53.60
C ALA A 782 -10.97 -27.97 -52.49
N ASP A 783 -10.15 -26.97 -52.77
CA ASP A 783 -9.87 -25.88 -51.81
C ASP A 783 -10.51 -24.53 -52.19
N GLY A 784 -10.96 -24.36 -53.44
CA GLY A 784 -11.73 -23.21 -53.90
C GLY A 784 -10.89 -22.05 -54.46
N ASP A 785 -9.59 -22.23 -54.70
CA ASP A 785 -8.71 -21.17 -55.20
C ASP A 785 -8.92 -20.79 -56.69
N LEU A 786 -9.73 -21.60 -57.40
CA LEU A 786 -10.08 -21.51 -58.82
C LEU A 786 -9.04 -22.06 -59.81
N ASP A 787 -8.18 -23.01 -59.45
CA ASP A 787 -7.68 -24.00 -60.44
C ASP A 787 -7.94 -25.48 -60.07
N VAL A 788 -7.13 -26.43 -60.54
CA VAL A 788 -7.21 -27.87 -60.22
C VAL A 788 -5.80 -28.46 -60.33
N ASP A 789 -5.19 -28.69 -59.17
CA ASP A 789 -3.74 -28.84 -58.95
C ASP A 789 -3.43 -29.99 -57.95
N GLY A 790 -2.18 -30.12 -57.49
CA GLY A 790 -1.78 -31.02 -56.42
C GLY A 790 -2.37 -30.74 -55.04
N ALA A 791 -2.84 -29.51 -54.76
CA ALA A 791 -3.57 -29.15 -53.55
C ALA A 791 -4.90 -29.91 -53.45
N ASP A 792 -5.70 -29.92 -54.52
CA ASP A 792 -6.97 -30.66 -54.56
C ASP A 792 -6.77 -32.16 -54.57
N PHE A 793 -5.70 -32.63 -55.24
CA PHE A 793 -5.33 -34.04 -55.16
C PHE A 793 -5.00 -34.45 -53.72
N LEU A 794 -4.31 -33.58 -52.96
CA LEU A 794 -4.04 -33.80 -51.54
C LEU A 794 -5.34 -33.77 -50.72
N ALA A 795 -6.28 -32.86 -51.00
CA ALA A 795 -7.59 -32.83 -50.36
C ALA A 795 -8.40 -34.12 -50.63
N TRP A 796 -8.41 -34.62 -51.87
CA TRP A 796 -8.98 -35.93 -52.21
C TRP A 796 -8.25 -37.07 -51.50
N GLN A 797 -6.91 -37.07 -51.45
CA GLN A 797 -6.13 -38.09 -50.72
C GLN A 797 -6.42 -38.10 -49.21
N GLN A 798 -6.74 -36.95 -48.61
CA GLN A 798 -7.13 -36.84 -47.20
C GLN A 798 -8.59 -37.26 -46.95
N GLN A 799 -9.47 -37.13 -47.94
CA GLN A 799 -10.91 -37.39 -47.81
C GLN A 799 -11.32 -38.80 -48.33
N LEU A 800 -10.48 -39.47 -49.11
CA LEU A 800 -10.72 -40.80 -49.71
C LEU A 800 -11.30 -41.83 -48.72
N GLY A 801 -12.42 -42.44 -49.10
CA GLY A 801 -13.15 -43.43 -48.31
C GLY A 801 -14.06 -42.82 -47.24
N SER A 802 -14.22 -41.49 -47.21
CA SER A 802 -15.23 -40.83 -46.39
C SER A 802 -16.59 -40.87 -47.06
N VAL A 803 -17.65 -41.04 -46.27
CA VAL A 803 -19.05 -41.07 -46.75
C VAL A 803 -19.85 -39.98 -46.05
N SER A 804 -20.73 -39.29 -46.79
CA SER A 804 -21.66 -38.33 -46.19
C SER A 804 -22.73 -39.07 -45.37
N PRO A 805 -23.06 -38.62 -44.15
CA PRO A 805 -24.05 -39.30 -43.32
C PRO A 805 -25.46 -39.12 -43.91
N VAL A 806 -25.93 -40.14 -44.65
CA VAL A 806 -27.26 -40.19 -45.25
C VAL A 806 -28.32 -39.81 -44.20
N PRO A 807 -29.18 -38.81 -44.46
CA PRO A 807 -30.11 -38.31 -43.45
C PRO A 807 -31.14 -39.37 -43.07
N THR A 808 -30.96 -39.98 -41.88
CA THR A 808 -32.00 -40.80 -41.27
C THR A 808 -33.24 -39.92 -41.04
N ALA A 809 -34.32 -40.19 -41.78
CA ALA A 809 -35.53 -39.39 -41.74
C ALA A 809 -35.98 -39.16 -40.29
N ALA A 810 -36.10 -37.89 -39.89
CA ALA A 810 -36.44 -37.53 -38.53
C ALA A 810 -37.78 -38.16 -38.15
N ALA A 811 -37.80 -38.93 -37.05
CA ALA A 811 -39.01 -39.59 -36.57
C ALA A 811 -40.08 -38.53 -36.26
N VAL A 812 -41.07 -38.43 -37.13
CA VAL A 812 -42.22 -37.53 -36.96
C VAL A 812 -42.89 -37.87 -35.63
N PRO A 813 -43.04 -36.91 -34.69
CA PRO A 813 -43.70 -37.18 -33.43
C PRO A 813 -45.15 -37.63 -33.68
N GLU A 814 -45.44 -38.91 -33.43
CA GLU A 814 -46.80 -39.43 -33.59
C GLU A 814 -47.77 -38.67 -32.67
N PRO A 815 -48.92 -38.19 -33.17
CA PRO A 815 -49.92 -37.57 -32.31
C PRO A 815 -50.45 -38.62 -31.32
N GLY A 816 -50.11 -38.42 -30.04
CA GLY A 816 -50.08 -39.49 -29.03
C GLY A 816 -51.31 -40.42 -29.00
N ALA A 817 -51.07 -41.71 -29.24
CA ALA A 817 -52.08 -42.77 -29.34
C ALA A 817 -53.03 -42.91 -28.12
N TYR A 818 -52.69 -42.30 -26.98
CA TYR A 818 -53.56 -42.15 -25.81
C TYR A 818 -54.94 -41.58 -26.15
N LEU A 819 -55.04 -40.64 -27.11
CA LEU A 819 -56.33 -40.05 -27.51
C LEU A 819 -57.26 -41.05 -28.22
N LEU A 820 -56.70 -41.98 -29.00
CA LEU A 820 -57.47 -43.06 -29.64
C LEU A 820 -57.90 -44.12 -28.61
N PHE A 821 -57.09 -44.41 -27.59
CA PHE A 821 -57.44 -45.35 -26.53
C PHE A 821 -58.60 -44.87 -25.65
N ILE A 822 -58.69 -43.56 -25.39
CA ILE A 822 -59.82 -42.95 -24.65
C ILE A 822 -61.12 -43.02 -25.48
N LEU A 823 -61.06 -42.80 -26.80
CA LEU A 823 -62.22 -42.94 -27.68
C LEU A 823 -62.68 -44.40 -27.84
N ALA A 824 -61.75 -45.37 -27.91
CA ALA A 824 -62.08 -46.79 -28.01
C ALA A 824 -62.79 -47.35 -26.75
N SER A 825 -62.43 -46.85 -25.57
CA SER A 825 -62.98 -47.33 -24.29
C SER A 825 -64.37 -46.78 -23.95
N ALA A 826 -64.80 -45.67 -24.57
CA ALA A 826 -66.13 -45.10 -24.37
C ALA A 826 -67.28 -45.90 -25.04
N GLY A 827 -66.98 -46.84 -25.94
CA GLY A 827 -67.99 -47.52 -26.77
C GLY A 827 -68.86 -48.57 -26.05
N PHE A 828 -68.38 -49.17 -24.96
CA PHE A 828 -69.01 -50.36 -24.36
C PHE A 828 -70.08 -50.07 -23.27
N ARG A 829 -71.10 -49.28 -23.61
CA ARG A 829 -72.34 -49.21 -22.81
C ARG A 829 -73.17 -50.49 -22.97
N ARG A 830 -72.92 -51.52 -22.14
CA ARG A 830 -73.89 -52.60 -21.95
C ARG A 830 -75.10 -52.11 -21.16
N THR A 831 -76.27 -52.17 -21.78
CA THR A 831 -77.57 -51.91 -21.15
C THR A 831 -78.10 -53.13 -20.39
N ALA A 832 -79.07 -52.86 -19.50
CA ALA A 832 -79.82 -53.80 -18.64
C ALA A 832 -79.09 -54.27 -17.35
N GLY A 833 -79.78 -54.36 -16.20
CA GLY A 833 -81.22 -54.10 -16.00
C GLY A 833 -81.68 -53.84 -14.56
N ARG A 834 -82.84 -53.18 -14.45
CA ARG A 834 -83.62 -52.95 -13.23
C ARG A 834 -84.02 -54.27 -12.55
N LYS A 835 -83.95 -54.34 -11.22
CA LYS A 835 -85.15 -54.19 -10.33
C LYS A 835 -84.82 -54.37 -8.84
N CYS A 836 -85.74 -53.82 -8.03
CA CYS A 836 -85.85 -53.95 -6.57
C CYS A 836 -84.69 -53.28 -5.81
#